data_AF-A0AAV4JRV4-F1
#
_entry.id   AF-A0AAV4JRV4-F1
#
_cell.length_a   1.000
_cell.length_b   1.000
_cell.length_c   1.000
_cell.angle_alpha   90.00
_cell.angle_beta   90.00
_cell.angle_gamma   90.00
#
_symmetry.space_group_name_H-M   'P 1'
#
loop_
_entity.id
_entity.type
_entity.pdbx_description
1 polymer ?
#
loop_
_entity_poly.entity_id
_entity_poly.type
_entity_poly.pdbx_seq_one_letter_code
_entity_poly.pdbx_strand_id
1 'polypeptide(L)'
;MLSSATRIIAFHKCKDLFSNLNNSLYSGLDLLGVKICCGSKRYFTVKQKVRVFQSQSLQPTSSAFCLAECVKNRFWHFSTFLQPQHFASAVMGEDSPTTSASKMSEESSSKKEAKEVAKAADAKASDTKLKNVDKNNKASSSAKAESKERPVRKVEKRKTTETNPEQSAAKKSKTEDQNGAAEPPVEDVENTDNEEFVKKINDRRKDVCADVSKFKFNKKRVRVLSEEEDFSEDSNGVVYWMSRDQRVQDNWAFLYAQRLAMKLEVPLHVCFCLVPKFLDATIRMYGFMMKGLAQVEKECRDLNIPFHLLYGEASKSIPPFLKEHNIGGIVTDFSPLRVPAKWVEDLKNALPSDVPLCQVDAHNLVPCWEASPKLEYGARTIRNKIHNQLGQFLTEFPPLVKHPHAPKKMPQITDWKKADGTLKVDRSVSEVTWAKPGTQAGYKTLQSFCERRLKHFASSRNDPNKQALSNLSPWIHFGQISVQRCILTVRLYRNKSSESVNAFIEEAVIRRELADNFCYYNKHYDSIKGAYDWAKKSLALHKGDKRPYIYTRDELENSKTHDDLWNAAQYQLVLEGKMHGFLRMYWAKKILEWTTSPEEALEISIYLNDRFSLDGRDPNGYVGCMWSICGIHDQGWAERAVFGKIRYMNYQGCKRKFDVPGFVLRYKKKKMEAKK
;
A
#
# COMPACT_ATOMS: atom_id res chain seq x y z
N MET A 1 19.71 50.28 53.09
CA MET A 1 18.36 49.72 53.24
C MET A 1 18.51 48.21 53.08
N LEU A 2 18.44 47.38 54.13
CA LEU A 2 17.30 47.08 55.02
C LEU A 2 16.19 46.30 54.27
N SER A 3 15.73 45.13 54.73
CA SER A 3 15.98 44.37 55.99
C SER A 3 16.13 42.85 55.72
N SER A 4 17.15 42.19 56.29
CA SER A 4 17.11 41.34 57.51
C SER A 4 16.30 40.04 57.35
N ALA A 5 16.87 38.81 57.31
CA ALA A 5 17.69 38.07 58.30
C ALA A 5 16.87 37.54 59.51
N THR A 6 17.15 36.40 60.19
CA THR A 6 17.94 35.16 59.91
C THR A 6 17.66 34.15 61.06
N ARG A 7 17.45 32.85 60.74
CA ARG A 7 17.56 31.60 61.57
C ARG A 7 17.38 31.60 63.11
N ILE A 8 16.53 30.67 63.60
CA ILE A 8 16.65 29.82 64.84
C ILE A 8 15.55 28.73 64.74
N ILE A 9 15.55 27.62 65.48
CA ILE A 9 16.33 26.37 65.41
C ILE A 9 15.53 25.30 66.24
N ALA A 10 15.23 24.15 65.62
CA ALA A 10 15.02 22.80 66.21
C ALA A 10 13.78 22.40 67.09
N PHE A 11 13.63 21.06 67.16
CA PHE A 11 12.88 20.19 68.10
C PHE A 11 11.34 20.02 68.05
N HIS A 12 10.87 18.92 67.41
CA HIS A 12 10.47 17.70 68.16
C HIS A 12 10.45 16.41 67.30
N LYS A 13 10.24 15.25 67.94
CA LYS A 13 10.46 13.88 67.42
C LYS A 13 9.18 13.04 67.27
N CYS A 14 9.32 11.92 66.54
CA CYS A 14 8.30 10.89 66.29
C CYS A 14 7.82 10.12 67.53
N LYS A 15 6.58 9.63 67.42
CA LYS A 15 5.92 8.52 68.15
C LYS A 15 4.78 8.01 67.24
N ASP A 16 4.30 6.77 67.26
CA ASP A 16 4.62 5.60 68.10
C ASP A 16 4.72 4.32 67.23
N LEU A 17 5.45 3.30 67.71
CA LEU A 17 5.41 1.92 67.18
C LEU A 17 6.03 0.95 68.21
N PHE A 18 5.22 0.23 69.01
CA PHE A 18 5.62 -1.04 69.65
C PHE A 18 4.48 -1.76 70.41
N SER A 19 4.27 -3.04 70.11
CA SER A 19 3.94 -4.18 71.02
C SER A 19 3.41 -5.36 70.19
N ASN A 20 3.73 -6.63 70.48
CA ASN A 20 4.77 -7.22 71.34
C ASN A 20 5.25 -8.54 70.73
N LEU A 21 6.48 -8.97 71.06
CA LEU A 21 6.99 -10.32 70.70
C LEU A 21 6.48 -11.39 71.66
N ASN A 22 6.57 -12.66 71.24
CA ASN A 22 6.91 -13.74 72.17
C ASN A 22 7.72 -14.89 71.51
N ASN A 23 9.02 -14.92 71.81
CA ASN A 23 9.90 -16.07 72.03
C ASN A 23 9.94 -17.32 71.10
N SER A 24 11.15 -17.51 70.53
CA SER A 24 12.07 -18.66 70.80
C SER A 24 12.16 -19.85 69.81
N LEU A 25 13.41 -20.09 69.38
CA LEU A 25 14.09 -21.36 69.06
C LEU A 25 13.29 -22.52 68.39
N TYR A 26 13.72 -22.94 67.19
CA TYR A 26 14.66 -24.08 67.04
C TYR A 26 15.18 -24.20 65.58
N SER A 27 16.05 -25.18 65.34
CA SER A 27 16.86 -25.36 64.13
C SER A 27 16.50 -26.59 63.30
N GLY A 28 16.58 -26.48 61.97
CA GLY A 28 17.18 -27.54 61.14
C GLY A 28 16.26 -28.47 60.32
N LEU A 29 16.66 -28.61 59.04
CA LEU A 29 16.57 -29.79 58.14
C LEU A 29 15.20 -30.39 57.74
N ASP A 30 15.29 -31.18 56.65
CA ASP A 30 14.33 -32.19 56.17
C ASP A 30 12.91 -31.76 55.70
N LEU A 31 12.19 -32.54 54.88
CA LEU A 31 12.50 -33.28 53.64
C LEU A 31 11.15 -33.81 53.07
N LEU A 32 10.95 -33.78 51.73
CA LEU A 32 9.94 -34.56 50.98
C LEU A 32 8.42 -34.38 51.32
N GLY A 33 7.56 -34.87 50.41
CA GLY A 33 6.08 -34.86 50.55
C GLY A 33 5.35 -33.96 49.54
N VAL A 34 5.29 -34.28 48.25
CA VAL A 34 4.46 -35.35 47.66
C VAL A 34 3.00 -35.32 48.16
N LYS A 35 2.08 -34.87 47.30
CA LYS A 35 0.65 -35.25 47.37
C LYS A 35 0.22 -35.80 46.01
N ILE A 36 -0.31 -37.03 46.01
CA ILE A 36 -0.81 -37.75 44.84
C ILE A 36 -2.29 -38.08 45.08
N CYS A 37 -3.15 -37.73 44.13
CA CYS A 37 -4.29 -38.52 43.63
C CYS A 37 -4.84 -37.81 42.38
N CYS A 38 -4.85 -38.42 41.19
CA CYS A 38 -5.67 -39.55 40.73
C CYS A 38 -7.12 -39.11 40.38
N GLY A 39 -7.67 -39.39 39.19
CA GLY A 39 -7.04 -39.98 38.00
C GLY A 39 -8.08 -40.52 36.99
N SER A 40 -7.76 -40.49 35.69
CA SER A 40 -8.53 -41.20 34.64
C SER A 40 -7.63 -41.49 33.42
N LYS A 41 -7.91 -42.57 32.67
CA LYS A 41 -7.04 -43.13 31.61
C LYS A 41 -7.83 -43.56 30.37
N ARG A 42 -7.25 -43.36 29.19
CA ARG A 42 -7.23 -44.24 27.98
C ARG A 42 -6.45 -43.50 26.88
N TYR A 43 -5.13 -43.70 26.72
CA TYR A 43 -4.45 -44.80 26.01
C TYR A 43 -4.70 -44.91 24.49
N PHE A 44 -3.68 -44.59 23.70
CA PHE A 44 -3.18 -45.38 22.56
C PHE A 44 -1.66 -45.15 22.38
N THR A 45 -0.93 -46.14 21.84
CA THR A 45 0.55 -46.26 21.76
C THR A 45 0.91 -47.36 20.74
N VAL A 46 2.11 -47.57 20.18
CA VAL A 46 3.52 -47.10 20.35
C VAL A 46 4.16 -46.98 18.92
N LYS A 47 5.39 -46.55 18.57
CA LYS A 47 6.75 -46.32 19.15
C LYS A 47 7.29 -44.98 18.56
N GLN A 48 8.32 -44.23 18.98
CA GLN A 48 9.57 -44.41 19.78
C GLN A 48 10.82 -44.90 19.01
N LYS A 49 11.85 -44.02 18.85
CA LYS A 49 13.27 -44.26 19.18
C LYS A 49 14.18 -43.01 18.96
N VAL A 50 14.83 -42.53 20.03
CA VAL A 50 15.95 -41.54 20.06
C VAL A 50 16.83 -41.84 21.30
N ARG A 51 18.10 -41.39 21.30
CA ARG A 51 19.23 -41.60 22.28
C ARG A 51 20.19 -42.70 21.82
N VAL A 52 21.51 -42.61 22.05
CA VAL A 52 22.20 -42.44 23.35
C VAL A 52 23.57 -41.72 23.23
N PHE A 53 23.77 -40.67 24.05
CA PHE A 53 25.05 -40.18 24.66
C PHE A 53 26.23 -39.79 23.70
N GLN A 54 27.36 -39.21 24.14
CA GLN A 54 27.94 -39.04 25.48
C GLN A 54 28.64 -37.67 25.71
N SER A 55 28.95 -37.38 26.97
CA SER A 55 29.43 -36.10 27.53
C SER A 55 30.96 -35.93 27.58
N GLN A 56 31.44 -34.69 27.65
CA GLN A 56 32.41 -34.24 28.69
C GLN A 56 32.43 -32.71 28.83
N SER A 57 33.17 -32.18 29.83
CA SER A 57 33.02 -30.81 30.36
C SER A 57 34.32 -30.24 30.96
N LEU A 58 34.55 -28.94 30.80
CA LEU A 58 35.28 -28.06 31.75
C LEU A 58 35.15 -26.57 31.32
N GLN A 59 35.53 -25.61 32.18
CA GLN A 59 35.44 -24.16 31.94
C GLN A 59 36.83 -23.45 31.99
N PRO A 60 37.03 -22.14 32.34
CA PRO A 60 37.53 -21.20 31.33
C PRO A 60 38.78 -20.38 31.74
N THR A 61 39.53 -19.85 30.76
CA THR A 61 40.58 -18.82 30.96
C THR A 61 40.61 -17.82 29.80
N SER A 62 41.48 -16.81 29.88
CA SER A 62 41.27 -15.48 29.27
C SER A 62 42.28 -15.06 28.18
N SER A 63 41.94 -13.95 27.53
CA SER A 63 42.85 -12.87 27.08
C SER A 63 43.97 -13.14 26.05
N ALA A 64 43.68 -12.67 24.83
CA ALA A 64 44.51 -11.76 24.01
C ALA A 64 45.67 -12.29 23.14
N PHE A 65 46.11 -11.40 22.24
CA PHE A 65 47.26 -11.39 21.32
C PHE A 65 47.25 -12.21 20.00
N CYS A 66 46.90 -11.48 18.93
CA CYS A 66 47.67 -11.25 17.68
C CYS A 66 47.89 -12.32 16.59
N LEU A 67 47.54 -11.86 15.37
CA LEU A 67 48.25 -11.98 14.07
C LEU A 67 48.33 -13.33 13.31
N ALA A 68 48.22 -13.19 11.98
CA ALA A 68 48.91 -13.85 10.84
C ALA A 68 49.51 -15.28 11.00
N GLU A 69 49.56 -16.15 9.98
CA GLU A 69 49.62 -15.88 8.52
C GLU A 69 49.31 -17.13 7.63
N CYS A 70 49.24 -16.90 6.31
CA CYS A 70 49.65 -17.78 5.19
C CYS A 70 49.09 -19.21 4.97
N VAL A 71 48.16 -19.29 3.98
CA VAL A 71 48.30 -20.02 2.69
C VAL A 71 48.81 -21.48 2.65
N LYS A 72 47.92 -22.39 2.19
CA LYS A 72 48.14 -23.55 1.26
C LYS A 72 46.82 -24.35 1.15
N ASN A 73 46.41 -25.03 0.05
CA ASN A 73 46.93 -25.16 -1.32
C ASN A 73 45.84 -25.80 -2.25
N ARG A 74 45.64 -25.32 -3.49
CA ARG A 74 45.35 -26.11 -4.74
C ARG A 74 43.96 -26.83 -4.88
N PHE A 75 43.43 -27.19 -6.07
CA PHE A 75 43.83 -27.02 -7.49
C PHE A 75 42.63 -27.19 -8.50
N TRP A 76 42.60 -26.37 -9.58
CA TRP A 76 42.21 -26.67 -11.00
C TRP A 76 40.78 -27.19 -11.34
N HIS A 77 40.16 -27.02 -12.53
CA HIS A 77 40.44 -26.34 -13.83
C HIS A 77 39.32 -25.29 -14.14
N PHE A 78 39.33 -24.35 -15.12
CA PHE A 78 40.23 -23.94 -16.23
C PHE A 78 39.95 -24.42 -17.69
N SER A 79 39.01 -23.75 -18.41
CA SER A 79 39.04 -23.44 -19.87
C SER A 79 38.08 -22.25 -20.15
N THR A 80 38.44 -21.09 -20.73
CA THR A 80 38.85 -20.76 -22.12
C THR A 80 37.93 -21.34 -23.21
N PHE A 81 37.57 -20.64 -24.29
CA PHE A 81 38.02 -19.34 -24.88
C PHE A 81 36.81 -18.34 -25.03
N LEU A 82 36.80 -17.18 -25.72
CA LEU A 82 37.67 -16.48 -26.71
C LEU A 82 37.36 -14.95 -26.65
N GLN A 83 37.87 -14.14 -27.60
CA GLN A 83 37.42 -12.77 -27.93
C GLN A 83 36.94 -12.71 -29.40
N PRO A 84 36.67 -11.52 -30.01
CA PRO A 84 37.78 -10.74 -30.58
C PRO A 84 37.70 -9.21 -30.39
N GLN A 85 38.81 -8.55 -30.74
CA GLN A 85 38.97 -7.09 -30.90
C GLN A 85 39.15 -6.79 -32.42
N HIS A 86 39.23 -5.56 -32.94
CA HIS A 86 39.25 -4.19 -32.38
C HIS A 86 38.82 -3.21 -33.49
N PHE A 87 38.24 -2.04 -33.18
CA PHE A 87 38.39 -0.84 -34.03
C PHE A 87 38.19 0.47 -33.26
N ALA A 88 38.94 1.51 -33.63
CA ALA A 88 38.82 2.87 -33.11
C ALA A 88 39.35 3.89 -34.13
N SER A 89 38.74 5.08 -34.18
CA SER A 89 39.36 6.33 -34.65
C SER A 89 38.56 7.53 -34.12
N ALA A 90 39.23 8.63 -33.79
CA ALA A 90 38.61 9.95 -33.61
C ALA A 90 38.66 10.72 -34.96
N VAL A 91 38.37 12.02 -35.12
CA VAL A 91 39.09 13.19 -34.55
C VAL A 91 38.35 14.52 -34.93
N MET A 92 38.24 15.49 -33.99
CA MET A 92 38.06 16.97 -34.13
C MET A 92 36.75 17.65 -34.62
N GLY A 93 36.60 18.94 -34.24
CA GLY A 93 35.55 19.91 -34.62
C GLY A 93 34.50 20.16 -33.51
N GLU A 94 34.69 21.01 -32.50
CA GLU A 94 34.64 22.51 -32.54
C GLU A 94 33.39 23.01 -33.31
N ASP A 95 32.40 23.67 -32.70
CA ASP A 95 32.55 24.97 -32.01
C ASP A 95 31.34 25.35 -31.10
N SER A 96 31.42 26.48 -30.38
CA SER A 96 30.27 27.11 -29.69
C SER A 96 30.43 28.64 -29.63
N PRO A 97 29.34 29.45 -29.64
CA PRO A 97 29.09 30.24 -28.42
C PRO A 97 27.63 30.65 -28.12
N THR A 98 27.26 30.54 -26.83
CA THR A 98 26.54 31.50 -25.94
C THR A 98 25.34 32.38 -26.39
N THR A 99 24.56 32.81 -25.38
CA THR A 99 23.56 33.93 -25.36
C THR A 99 22.19 33.70 -26.04
N SER A 100 21.08 34.32 -25.61
CA SER A 100 20.69 34.84 -24.29
C SER A 100 19.18 35.16 -24.18
N ALA A 101 18.67 35.18 -22.95
CA ALA A 101 17.64 36.10 -22.45
C ALA A 101 16.28 36.33 -23.19
N SER A 102 15.27 35.59 -22.72
CA SER A 102 14.08 36.16 -22.03
C SER A 102 12.87 36.73 -22.81
N LYS A 103 11.73 36.71 -22.07
CA LYS A 103 10.49 37.52 -22.17
C LYS A 103 9.45 37.25 -23.28
N MET A 104 8.23 37.03 -22.79
CA MET A 104 6.93 37.54 -23.30
C MET A 104 6.41 36.95 -24.63
N SER A 105 5.10 36.86 -24.87
CA SER A 105 3.90 37.16 -24.05
C SER A 105 2.70 36.31 -24.55
N GLU A 106 1.49 36.68 -24.13
CA GLU A 106 0.22 36.47 -24.87
C GLU A 106 0.37 36.79 -26.40
N GLU A 107 -0.51 36.34 -27.31
CA GLU A 107 -1.92 36.00 -27.12
C GLU A 107 -2.48 34.93 -28.12
N SER A 108 -3.80 34.91 -28.28
CA SER A 108 -4.62 33.79 -28.77
C SER A 108 -5.11 33.93 -30.22
N SER A 109 -5.64 32.82 -30.76
CA SER A 109 -6.61 32.79 -31.88
C SER A 109 -6.06 33.13 -33.30
N SER A 110 -6.67 32.76 -34.44
CA SER A 110 -7.64 31.69 -34.74
C SER A 110 -7.70 31.32 -36.24
N LYS A 111 -8.19 30.11 -36.53
CA LYS A 111 -9.08 29.68 -37.65
C LYS A 111 -8.83 30.16 -39.12
N LYS A 112 -8.72 29.14 -40.02
CA LYS A 112 -8.99 29.14 -41.48
C LYS A 112 -7.98 29.95 -42.34
N GLU A 113 -7.76 29.72 -43.65
CA GLU A 113 -8.35 28.89 -44.73
C GLU A 113 -7.23 28.03 -45.39
N ALA A 114 -7.36 26.85 -46.02
CA ALA A 114 -8.38 26.22 -46.87
C ALA A 114 -8.31 26.60 -48.38
N LYS A 115 -7.61 25.77 -49.19
CA LYS A 115 -7.70 25.50 -50.67
C LYS A 115 -6.36 24.94 -51.19
N GLU A 116 -6.20 24.21 -52.33
CA GLU A 116 -7.08 23.34 -53.15
C GLU A 116 -6.20 22.59 -54.20
N VAL A 117 -6.78 21.74 -55.07
CA VAL A 117 -6.16 21.08 -56.26
C VAL A 117 -5.17 19.93 -55.92
N ALA A 118 -5.42 18.62 -56.14
CA ALA A 118 -5.85 17.82 -57.32
C ALA A 118 -4.69 17.54 -58.33
N LYS A 119 -4.68 16.50 -59.20
CA LYS A 119 -5.77 15.63 -59.71
C LYS A 119 -5.22 14.35 -60.42
N ALA A 120 -6.02 13.27 -60.45
CA ALA A 120 -5.93 12.10 -61.37
C ALA A 120 -4.61 11.25 -61.34
N ALA A 121 -4.45 10.08 -61.99
CA ALA A 121 -5.28 9.18 -62.83
C ALA A 121 -4.71 7.73 -62.70
N ASP A 122 -5.23 6.62 -63.25
CA ASP A 122 -6.50 6.28 -63.92
C ASP A 122 -6.76 4.74 -63.79
N ALA A 123 -7.83 4.21 -64.38
CA ALA A 123 -8.29 2.83 -64.26
C ALA A 123 -7.75 1.83 -65.30
N LYS A 124 -7.94 0.53 -65.03
CA LYS A 124 -8.33 -0.46 -66.06
C LYS A 124 -9.08 -1.65 -65.46
N ALA A 125 -9.92 -2.28 -66.28
CA ALA A 125 -10.80 -3.38 -65.90
C ALA A 125 -10.75 -4.51 -66.93
N SER A 126 -11.20 -5.71 -66.54
CA SER A 126 -11.65 -6.77 -67.46
C SER A 126 -12.53 -7.79 -66.74
N ASP A 127 -13.50 -8.37 -67.47
CA ASP A 127 -14.55 -9.28 -67.00
C ASP A 127 -14.57 -10.53 -67.90
N THR A 128 -14.86 -11.72 -67.37
CA THR A 128 -15.11 -12.94 -68.18
C THR A 128 -15.96 -13.98 -67.43
N LYS A 129 -16.76 -14.77 -68.18
CA LYS A 129 -17.96 -15.48 -67.70
C LYS A 129 -17.90 -17.03 -67.80
N LEU A 130 -18.69 -17.66 -66.91
CA LEU A 130 -19.56 -18.85 -67.11
C LEU A 130 -19.05 -20.14 -67.81
N LYS A 131 -19.16 -21.27 -67.09
CA LYS A 131 -20.01 -22.46 -67.39
C LYS A 131 -19.90 -23.45 -66.20
N ASN A 132 -20.96 -23.98 -65.57
CA ASN A 132 -22.07 -24.88 -65.99
C ASN A 132 -21.72 -26.40 -66.03
N VAL A 133 -22.71 -27.23 -65.64
CA VAL A 133 -22.89 -28.71 -65.79
C VAL A 133 -22.80 -29.57 -64.50
N ASP A 134 -23.95 -29.69 -63.82
CA ASP A 134 -24.77 -30.91 -63.60
C ASP A 134 -24.24 -32.27 -63.04
N LYS A 135 -24.97 -32.75 -62.01
CA LYS A 135 -25.54 -34.12 -61.78
C LYS A 135 -24.71 -35.36 -61.32
N ASN A 136 -25.16 -35.84 -60.14
CA ASN A 136 -25.74 -37.18 -59.85
C ASN A 136 -24.90 -38.41 -59.34
N ASN A 137 -25.32 -38.85 -58.13
CA ASN A 137 -25.74 -40.21 -57.73
C ASN A 137 -24.76 -41.32 -57.25
N LYS A 138 -25.14 -41.87 -56.07
CA LYS A 138 -25.12 -43.31 -55.66
C LYS A 138 -23.76 -43.99 -55.36
N ALA A 139 -23.66 -44.98 -54.46
CA ALA A 139 -24.56 -45.49 -53.38
C ALA A 139 -23.78 -46.39 -52.38
N SER A 140 -24.50 -47.16 -51.53
CA SER A 140 -24.08 -48.13 -50.48
C SER A 140 -23.55 -47.51 -49.16
N SER A 141 -24.00 -47.80 -47.91
CA SER A 141 -24.68 -48.93 -47.20
C SER A 141 -23.70 -49.87 -46.47
N SER A 142 -23.86 -50.31 -45.21
CA SER A 142 -24.90 -50.16 -44.14
C SER A 142 -24.25 -50.55 -42.75
N ALA A 143 -24.88 -50.79 -41.58
CA ALA A 143 -26.29 -50.95 -41.16
C ALA A 143 -26.56 -50.67 -39.64
N LYS A 144 -27.84 -50.39 -39.33
CA LYS A 144 -28.68 -50.68 -38.13
C LYS A 144 -28.11 -51.08 -36.74
N ALA A 145 -28.55 -50.33 -35.71
CA ALA A 145 -29.49 -50.75 -34.62
C ALA A 145 -29.95 -49.45 -33.89
N GLU A 146 -31.23 -49.04 -33.80
CA GLU A 146 -32.40 -49.57 -33.03
C GLU A 146 -32.23 -49.59 -31.49
N SER A 147 -33.23 -49.25 -30.64
CA SER A 147 -34.28 -48.19 -30.64
C SER A 147 -35.03 -48.19 -29.27
N LYS A 148 -35.52 -47.03 -28.78
CA LYS A 148 -36.77 -46.83 -27.95
C LYS A 148 -36.89 -45.40 -27.37
N GLU A 149 -38.12 -44.90 -27.24
CA GLU A 149 -38.49 -43.60 -26.64
C GLU A 149 -39.90 -43.70 -26.01
N ARG A 150 -40.30 -42.70 -25.19
CA ARG A 150 -41.68 -42.35 -24.73
C ARG A 150 -42.26 -43.15 -23.54
N PRO A 151 -43.30 -42.65 -22.83
CA PRO A 151 -44.12 -41.44 -23.10
C PRO A 151 -44.28 -40.41 -21.96
N VAL A 152 -44.84 -39.26 -22.33
CA VAL A 152 -45.38 -38.19 -21.45
C VAL A 152 -46.85 -38.49 -21.09
N ARG A 153 -47.37 -37.95 -19.97
CA ARG A 153 -48.82 -37.90 -19.65
C ARG A 153 -49.29 -36.51 -19.24
N LYS A 154 -50.54 -36.17 -19.56
CA LYS A 154 -51.20 -34.88 -19.28
C LYS A 154 -52.75 -35.02 -19.34
N VAL A 155 -53.45 -34.84 -18.22
CA VAL A 155 -54.93 -34.83 -18.03
C VAL A 155 -55.16 -34.02 -16.73
N GLU A 156 -55.65 -32.77 -16.70
CA GLU A 156 -56.98 -32.17 -16.97
C GLU A 156 -57.80 -31.85 -15.68
N LYS A 157 -58.91 -31.11 -15.81
CA LYS A 157 -59.53 -30.27 -14.77
C LYS A 157 -60.77 -30.90 -14.10
N ARG A 158 -61.20 -30.35 -12.95
CA ARG A 158 -62.63 -30.21 -12.57
C ARG A 158 -62.89 -28.94 -11.73
N LYS A 159 -64.16 -28.51 -11.65
CA LYS A 159 -64.68 -27.35 -10.90
C LYS A 159 -65.64 -27.83 -9.79
N THR A 160 -65.73 -27.07 -8.68
CA THR A 160 -66.93 -26.81 -7.83
C THR A 160 -66.54 -25.76 -6.77
N THR A 161 -67.04 -24.50 -6.80
CA THR A 161 -68.31 -23.89 -6.29
C THR A 161 -68.21 -23.30 -4.88
N GLU A 162 -69.03 -22.28 -4.60
CA GLU A 162 -68.93 -21.38 -3.43
C GLU A 162 -69.31 -22.01 -2.09
N THR A 163 -68.81 -21.44 -0.98
CA THR A 163 -69.62 -20.62 -0.04
C THR A 163 -68.77 -20.08 1.13
N ASN A 164 -69.23 -18.98 1.76
CA ASN A 164 -68.69 -18.43 3.00
C ASN A 164 -69.58 -18.89 4.17
N PRO A 165 -69.05 -19.02 5.40
CA PRO A 165 -69.46 -18.03 6.40
C PRO A 165 -68.33 -17.58 7.35
N GLU A 166 -68.63 -16.53 8.12
CA GLU A 166 -67.75 -15.94 9.12
C GLU A 166 -67.69 -16.75 10.43
N GLN A 167 -66.54 -16.79 11.13
CA GLN A 167 -66.27 -15.98 12.34
C GLN A 167 -65.00 -16.42 13.11
N SER A 168 -64.41 -15.44 13.81
CA SER A 168 -63.60 -15.52 15.05
C SER A 168 -62.59 -16.68 15.29
N ALA A 169 -61.30 -16.35 15.18
CA ALA A 169 -60.30 -16.61 16.24
C ALA A 169 -59.02 -15.77 16.03
N ALA A 170 -58.48 -15.14 17.08
CA ALA A 170 -57.35 -14.22 16.95
C ALA A 170 -55.98 -14.90 17.11
N LYS A 171 -55.03 -14.60 16.20
CA LYS A 171 -53.58 -14.70 16.45
C LYS A 171 -52.84 -13.60 15.67
N LYS A 172 -52.31 -12.61 16.39
CA LYS A 172 -51.54 -11.50 15.80
C LYS A 172 -50.15 -11.98 15.42
N SER A 173 -49.90 -12.22 14.14
CA SER A 173 -48.54 -12.15 13.59
C SER A 173 -48.15 -10.67 13.38
N LYS A 174 -47.04 -10.24 13.96
CA LYS A 174 -46.38 -9.00 13.54
C LYS A 174 -45.48 -9.32 12.36
N THR A 175 -45.75 -8.73 11.21
CA THR A 175 -44.78 -8.59 10.13
C THR A 175 -43.71 -7.60 10.57
N GLU A 176 -42.43 -7.96 10.49
CA GLU A 176 -41.33 -7.01 10.66
C GLU A 176 -40.88 -6.51 9.28
N ASP A 177 -41.19 -5.24 8.98
CA ASP A 177 -40.65 -4.57 7.80
C ASP A 177 -39.13 -4.38 7.95
N GLN A 178 -38.36 -5.19 7.22
CA GLN A 178 -36.91 -4.96 7.06
C GLN A 178 -36.64 -3.82 6.08
N ASN A 179 -37.09 -2.61 6.45
CA ASN A 179 -36.77 -1.39 5.74
C ASN A 179 -35.26 -1.11 5.83
N GLY A 180 -34.63 -0.93 4.68
CA GLY A 180 -33.19 -0.72 4.54
C GLY A 180 -32.71 0.65 5.01
N ALA A 181 -32.80 0.93 6.31
CA ALA A 181 -32.09 2.04 6.92
C ALA A 181 -30.58 1.87 6.72
N ALA A 182 -29.89 2.95 6.34
CA ALA A 182 -28.44 2.97 6.42
C ALA A 182 -28.05 3.04 7.90
N GLU A 183 -27.22 2.09 8.36
CA GLU A 183 -26.57 2.20 9.67
C GLU A 183 -25.85 3.57 9.77
N PRO A 184 -25.87 4.21 10.96
CA PRO A 184 -25.26 5.52 11.16
C PRO A 184 -23.75 5.51 10.83
N PRO A 185 -23.14 6.69 10.59
CA PRO A 185 -21.68 6.78 10.50
C PRO A 185 -21.05 6.13 11.72
N VAL A 186 -19.99 5.33 11.49
CA VAL A 186 -19.32 4.48 12.48
C VAL A 186 -19.24 5.17 13.84
N GLU A 187 -20.07 4.74 14.79
CA GLU A 187 -20.07 5.27 16.16
C GLU A 187 -18.65 5.27 16.70
N ASP A 188 -18.21 6.39 17.25
CA ASP A 188 -16.81 6.59 17.61
C ASP A 188 -16.36 5.49 18.59
N VAL A 189 -15.21 4.85 18.32
CA VAL A 189 -14.50 4.09 19.38
C VAL A 189 -14.24 5.10 20.51
N GLU A 190 -14.61 4.78 21.74
CA GLU A 190 -14.37 5.69 22.87
C GLU A 190 -12.88 6.04 22.95
N ASN A 191 -12.56 7.27 23.37
CA ASN A 191 -11.18 7.75 23.28
C ASN A 191 -10.23 6.93 24.18
N THR A 192 -10.76 6.48 25.32
CA THR A 192 -10.21 5.50 26.26
C THR A 192 -9.82 4.17 25.62
N ASP A 193 -10.73 3.55 24.85
CA ASP A 193 -10.48 2.26 24.17
C ASP A 193 -9.35 2.37 23.14
N ASN A 194 -9.24 3.50 22.45
CA ASN A 194 -8.16 3.76 21.51
C ASN A 194 -6.82 4.02 22.21
N GLU A 195 -6.82 4.73 23.35
CA GLU A 195 -5.62 4.90 24.17
C GLU A 195 -5.11 3.56 24.72
N GLU A 196 -5.99 2.66 25.16
CA GLU A 196 -5.61 1.32 25.62
C GLU A 196 -5.10 0.44 24.46
N PHE A 197 -5.70 0.53 23.27
CA PHE A 197 -5.23 -0.15 22.07
C PHE A 197 -3.84 0.32 21.62
N VAL A 198 -3.60 1.63 21.60
CA VAL A 198 -2.28 2.21 21.28
C VAL A 198 -1.26 1.89 22.38
N LYS A 199 -1.65 1.88 23.66
CA LYS A 199 -0.81 1.41 24.77
C LYS A 199 -0.37 -0.05 24.57
N LYS A 200 -1.29 -0.96 24.26
CA LYS A 200 -0.99 -2.38 23.96
C LYS A 200 -0.01 -2.54 22.79
N ILE A 201 -0.06 -1.65 21.80
CA ILE A 201 0.94 -1.61 20.71
C ILE A 201 2.29 -1.10 21.21
N ASN A 202 2.32 -0.03 22.01
CA ASN A 202 3.54 0.56 22.54
C ASN A 202 4.28 -0.38 23.50
N ASP A 203 3.56 -1.08 24.38
CA ASP A 203 4.13 -2.03 25.33
C ASP A 203 4.74 -3.23 24.58
N ARG A 204 4.05 -3.77 23.57
CA ARG A 204 4.59 -4.80 22.65
C ARG A 204 5.86 -4.39 21.89
N ARG A 205 6.18 -3.09 21.75
CA ARG A 205 7.48 -2.65 21.23
C ARG A 205 8.57 -2.74 22.30
N LYS A 206 8.29 -2.26 23.52
CA LYS A 206 9.22 -2.31 24.67
C LYS A 206 9.62 -3.75 25.00
N ASP A 207 8.68 -4.69 24.88
CA ASP A 207 8.88 -6.13 25.07
C ASP A 207 9.93 -6.73 24.11
N VAL A 208 10.22 -6.08 22.97
CA VAL A 208 11.26 -6.52 22.03
C VAL A 208 12.65 -6.18 22.54
N CYS A 209 12.84 -4.91 22.95
CA CYS A 209 14.06 -4.36 23.52
C CYS A 209 13.83 -2.91 23.98
N ALA A 210 14.71 -2.40 24.84
CA ALA A 210 14.65 -1.02 25.31
C ALA A 210 14.72 0.03 24.19
N ASP A 211 15.59 -0.19 23.20
CA ASP A 211 15.87 0.76 22.11
C ASP A 211 16.44 0.06 20.86
N VAL A 212 16.52 0.78 19.74
CA VAL A 212 16.94 0.25 18.44
C VAL A 212 18.45 -0.06 18.32
N SER A 213 19.32 0.42 19.22
CA SER A 213 20.73 0.01 19.29
C SER A 213 20.87 -1.47 19.72
N LYS A 214 19.98 -1.94 20.60
CA LYS A 214 19.95 -3.33 21.08
C LYS A 214 19.19 -4.27 20.14
N PHE A 215 18.33 -3.73 19.27
CA PHE A 215 17.59 -4.53 18.29
C PHE A 215 18.51 -5.17 17.24
N LYS A 216 18.27 -6.44 16.90
CA LYS A 216 18.96 -7.14 15.79
C LYS A 216 18.39 -6.69 14.43
N PHE A 217 18.73 -5.46 14.04
CA PHE A 217 18.23 -4.84 12.80
C PHE A 217 18.61 -5.67 11.57
N ASN A 218 17.63 -6.02 10.74
CA ASN A 218 17.85 -6.78 9.51
C ASN A 218 18.37 -5.86 8.39
N LYS A 219 19.70 -5.85 8.19
CA LYS A 219 20.38 -5.03 7.17
C LYS A 219 19.80 -5.16 5.75
N LYS A 220 19.16 -6.28 5.40
CA LYS A 220 18.48 -6.47 4.09
C LYS A 220 17.37 -5.46 3.78
N ARG A 221 16.87 -4.74 4.79
CA ARG A 221 15.95 -3.59 4.61
C ARG A 221 16.63 -2.34 4.02
N VAL A 222 17.95 -2.28 4.01
CA VAL A 222 18.75 -1.10 3.65
C VAL A 222 19.50 -1.36 2.34
N ARG A 223 19.72 -0.30 1.55
CA ARG A 223 20.76 -0.22 0.52
C ARG A 223 21.53 1.09 0.69
N VAL A 224 22.86 1.04 0.55
CA VAL A 224 23.65 2.25 0.28
C VAL A 224 23.47 2.60 -1.20
N LEU A 225 23.37 3.90 -1.52
CA LEU A 225 23.21 4.42 -2.89
C LEU A 225 24.38 5.31 -3.33
N SER A 226 25.10 5.90 -2.37
CA SER A 226 26.40 6.56 -2.54
C SER A 226 27.51 5.56 -2.90
N GLU A 227 28.69 6.07 -3.26
CA GLU A 227 29.90 5.25 -3.41
C GLU A 227 30.61 5.06 -2.06
N GLU A 228 30.68 6.11 -1.25
CA GLU A 228 31.05 6.00 0.17
C GLU A 228 29.96 5.27 0.97
N GLU A 229 30.36 4.31 1.81
CA GLU A 229 29.48 3.58 2.75
C GLU A 229 29.60 4.09 4.20
N ASP A 230 30.75 4.66 4.57
CA ASP A 230 31.04 5.11 5.93
C ASP A 230 30.62 6.57 6.17
N PHE A 231 30.18 6.84 7.41
CA PHE A 231 29.64 8.12 7.85
C PHE A 231 30.71 8.86 8.66
N SER A 232 31.02 10.10 8.29
CA SER A 232 32.12 10.88 8.89
C SER A 232 32.00 11.00 10.43
N GLU A 233 33.09 10.67 11.12
CA GLU A 233 33.18 10.75 12.59
C GLU A 233 33.20 12.21 13.10
N ASP A 234 33.66 13.17 12.26
CA ASP A 234 33.64 14.62 12.55
C ASP A 234 32.25 15.28 12.33
N SER A 235 31.20 14.48 12.13
CA SER A 235 29.86 14.98 11.83
C SER A 235 29.09 15.48 13.06
N ASN A 236 28.16 16.42 12.84
CA ASN A 236 27.30 16.99 13.88
C ASN A 236 25.85 16.44 13.82
N GLY A 237 25.56 15.45 12.96
CA GLY A 237 24.23 14.84 12.88
C GLY A 237 24.02 13.86 11.72
N VAL A 238 22.95 13.08 11.81
CA VAL A 238 22.38 12.23 10.74
C VAL A 238 21.01 12.77 10.35
N VAL A 239 20.66 12.74 9.05
CA VAL A 239 19.33 13.15 8.55
C VAL A 239 18.52 11.93 8.11
N TYR A 240 17.28 11.81 8.60
CA TYR A 240 16.22 11.05 7.93
C TYR A 240 15.42 11.99 7.02
N TRP A 241 15.62 11.87 5.71
CA TRP A 241 14.74 12.48 4.71
C TRP A 241 13.50 11.60 4.54
N MET A 242 12.41 12.02 5.19
CA MET A 242 11.09 11.41 5.15
C MET A 242 10.36 11.82 3.86
N SER A 243 9.69 10.86 3.21
CA SER A 243 8.92 11.10 1.98
C SER A 243 7.62 10.28 1.95
N ARG A 244 7.71 8.95 1.78
CA ARG A 244 6.58 8.01 1.70
C ARG A 244 6.09 7.56 3.07
N ASP A 245 6.98 7.36 4.04
CA ASP A 245 6.64 6.76 5.33
C ASP A 245 6.50 7.82 6.43
N GLN A 246 5.39 8.56 6.38
CA GLN A 246 5.11 9.75 7.20
C GLN A 246 4.58 9.40 8.60
N ARG A 247 5.38 8.65 9.35
CA ARG A 247 5.14 8.27 10.76
C ARG A 247 6.46 8.12 11.51
N VAL A 248 6.38 8.29 12.83
CA VAL A 248 7.51 8.12 13.76
C VAL A 248 7.71 6.65 14.13
N GLN A 249 6.71 6.04 14.78
CA GLN A 249 6.77 4.63 15.19
C GLN A 249 6.45 3.66 14.04
N ASP A 250 6.87 2.40 14.19
CA ASP A 250 6.74 1.33 13.17
C ASP A 250 7.33 1.70 11.80
N ASN A 251 8.40 2.51 11.78
CA ASN A 251 9.09 2.99 10.58
C ASN A 251 10.54 2.48 10.55
N TRP A 252 10.87 1.59 9.60
CA TRP A 252 12.22 1.02 9.52
C TRP A 252 13.31 2.01 9.09
N ALA A 253 12.97 3.05 8.31
CA ALA A 253 13.91 4.09 7.90
C ALA A 253 14.28 4.99 9.09
N PHE A 254 13.27 5.44 9.83
CA PHE A 254 13.46 6.22 11.06
C PHE A 254 14.23 5.43 12.13
N LEU A 255 13.86 4.16 12.34
CA LEU A 255 14.57 3.25 13.26
C LEU A 255 16.04 3.04 12.84
N TYR A 256 16.33 2.91 11.55
CA TYR A 256 17.71 2.82 11.05
C TYR A 256 18.48 4.12 11.28
N ALA A 257 17.88 5.27 11.00
CA ALA A 257 18.50 6.58 11.22
C ALA A 257 18.80 6.85 12.70
N GLN A 258 17.89 6.53 13.62
CA GLN A 258 18.16 6.62 15.06
C GLN A 258 19.27 5.65 15.50
N ARG A 259 19.25 4.40 15.01
CA ARG A 259 20.31 3.43 15.31
C ARG A 259 21.69 3.94 14.88
N LEU A 260 21.77 4.62 13.74
CA LEU A 260 23.01 5.17 13.21
C LEU A 260 23.46 6.42 13.96
N ALA A 261 22.56 7.38 14.21
CA ALA A 261 22.84 8.56 15.02
C ALA A 261 23.32 8.20 16.44
N MET A 262 22.75 7.16 17.06
CA MET A 262 23.22 6.60 18.34
C MET A 262 24.59 5.90 18.24
N LYS A 263 24.96 5.31 17.08
CA LYS A 263 26.27 4.66 16.87
C LYS A 263 27.40 5.66 16.65
N LEU A 264 27.06 6.88 16.21
CA LEU A 264 27.97 8.00 15.97
C LEU A 264 27.94 9.03 17.13
N GLU A 265 27.09 8.83 18.14
CA GLU A 265 26.85 9.75 19.26
C GLU A 265 26.40 11.19 18.87
N VAL A 266 25.76 11.32 17.70
CA VAL A 266 25.29 12.61 17.13
C VAL A 266 23.76 12.77 17.20
N PRO A 267 23.24 14.01 17.12
CA PRO A 267 21.81 14.29 16.91
C PRO A 267 21.23 13.62 15.66
N LEU A 268 19.99 13.13 15.77
CA LEU A 268 19.16 12.75 14.64
C LEU A 268 18.25 13.91 14.23
N HIS A 269 18.25 14.26 12.95
CA HIS A 269 17.34 15.21 12.34
C HIS A 269 16.35 14.51 11.40
N VAL A 270 15.13 15.03 11.27
CA VAL A 270 14.15 14.62 10.26
C VAL A 270 13.88 15.81 9.33
N CYS A 271 13.98 15.58 8.02
CA CYS A 271 13.66 16.58 7.00
C CYS A 271 12.51 16.07 6.14
N PHE A 272 11.51 16.92 5.88
CA PHE A 272 10.48 16.68 4.88
C PHE A 272 10.51 17.80 3.83
N CYS A 273 10.52 17.44 2.54
CA CYS A 273 10.62 18.42 1.44
C CYS A 273 9.24 18.67 0.82
N LEU A 274 8.64 19.81 1.12
CA LEU A 274 7.34 20.22 0.59
C LEU A 274 7.49 20.81 -0.82
N VAL A 275 7.31 19.97 -1.84
CA VAL A 275 7.17 20.42 -3.23
C VAL A 275 5.80 21.10 -3.44
N PRO A 276 5.73 22.22 -4.17
CA PRO A 276 4.50 23.02 -4.29
C PRO A 276 3.39 22.35 -5.13
N LYS A 277 3.74 21.37 -5.97
CA LYS A 277 2.80 20.49 -6.69
C LYS A 277 3.44 19.11 -6.85
N PHE A 278 2.65 18.04 -6.76
CA PHE A 278 3.08 16.66 -7.00
C PHE A 278 2.02 15.93 -7.84
N LEU A 279 2.35 15.63 -9.10
CA LEU A 279 1.41 15.01 -10.06
C LEU A 279 0.06 15.77 -10.06
N ASP A 280 -1.07 15.07 -10.12
CA ASP A 280 -2.42 15.66 -10.04
C ASP A 280 -2.99 15.75 -8.61
N ALA A 281 -2.12 15.72 -7.58
CA ALA A 281 -2.56 15.87 -6.20
C ALA A 281 -3.24 17.23 -5.96
N THR A 282 -4.40 17.18 -5.32
CA THR A 282 -5.24 18.33 -4.98
C THR A 282 -5.14 18.66 -3.49
N ILE A 283 -5.78 19.75 -3.04
CA ILE A 283 -5.76 20.17 -1.63
C ILE A 283 -6.28 19.08 -0.68
N ARG A 284 -7.19 18.21 -1.14
CA ARG A 284 -7.62 16.99 -0.43
C ARG A 284 -6.45 16.15 0.08
N MET A 285 -5.41 16.00 -0.74
CA MET A 285 -4.26 15.14 -0.44
C MET A 285 -3.19 15.90 0.33
N TYR A 286 -2.90 17.14 -0.04
CA TYR A 286 -1.95 17.97 0.70
C TYR A 286 -2.41 18.30 2.11
N GLY A 287 -3.71 18.58 2.32
CA GLY A 287 -4.30 18.77 3.65
C GLY A 287 -4.19 17.51 4.52
N PHE A 288 -4.47 16.33 3.95
CA PHE A 288 -4.31 15.04 4.63
C PHE A 288 -2.84 14.74 4.97
N MET A 289 -1.92 15.04 4.05
CA MET A 289 -0.47 14.88 4.24
C MET A 289 0.04 15.81 5.36
N MET A 290 -0.17 17.12 5.24
CA MET A 290 0.36 18.13 6.15
C MET A 290 -0.21 18.02 7.57
N LYS A 291 -1.49 17.68 7.74
CA LYS A 291 -2.08 17.45 9.06
C LYS A 291 -1.53 16.17 9.72
N GLY A 292 -1.11 15.18 8.94
CA GLY A 292 -0.34 14.04 9.42
C GLY A 292 1.09 14.44 9.84
N LEU A 293 1.78 15.22 9.01
CA LEU A 293 3.13 15.73 9.30
C LEU A 293 3.18 16.65 10.53
N ALA A 294 2.12 17.42 10.82
CA ALA A 294 2.00 18.16 12.07
C ALA A 294 1.96 17.24 13.32
N GLN A 295 1.41 16.03 13.20
CA GLN A 295 1.47 15.03 14.27
C GLN A 295 2.88 14.43 14.39
N VAL A 296 3.58 14.21 13.26
CA VAL A 296 4.98 13.77 13.22
C VAL A 296 5.89 14.80 13.88
N GLU A 297 5.75 16.09 13.55
CA GLU A 297 6.53 17.18 14.17
C GLU A 297 6.42 17.16 15.71
N LYS A 298 5.19 17.02 16.22
CA LYS A 298 4.96 16.93 17.67
C LYS A 298 5.67 15.71 18.27
N GLU A 299 5.46 14.53 17.71
CA GLU A 299 6.01 13.28 18.26
C GLU A 299 7.56 13.24 18.15
N CYS A 300 8.14 13.81 17.08
CA CYS A 300 9.58 14.05 16.99
C CYS A 300 10.09 14.98 18.10
N ARG A 301 9.40 16.11 18.35
CA ARG A 301 9.76 17.07 19.41
C ARG A 301 9.68 16.44 20.81
N ASP A 302 8.65 15.65 21.09
CA ASP A 302 8.49 14.89 22.35
C ASP A 302 9.66 13.89 22.56
N LEU A 303 10.26 13.40 21.48
CA LEU A 303 11.42 12.48 21.46
C LEU A 303 12.79 13.16 21.31
N ASN A 304 12.93 14.49 21.53
CA ASN A 304 14.18 15.26 21.35
C ASN A 304 14.74 15.27 19.91
N ILE A 305 13.93 14.97 18.90
CA ILE A 305 14.34 14.88 17.48
C ILE A 305 13.85 16.12 16.72
N PRO A 306 14.72 16.98 16.18
CA PRO A 306 14.35 18.03 15.25
C PRO A 306 13.56 17.50 14.04
N PHE A 307 12.40 18.10 13.80
CA PHE A 307 11.69 18.00 12.52
C PHE A 307 11.81 19.33 11.78
N HIS A 308 12.16 19.25 10.50
CA HIS A 308 12.39 20.39 9.62
C HIS A 308 11.51 20.28 8.36
N LEU A 309 10.60 21.23 8.17
CA LEU A 309 9.86 21.37 6.91
C LEU A 309 10.68 22.23 5.95
N LEU A 310 11.30 21.60 4.96
CA LEU A 310 12.03 22.25 3.87
C LEU A 310 11.08 22.50 2.69
N TYR A 311 11.35 23.52 1.88
CA TYR A 311 10.52 23.89 0.72
C TYR A 311 11.21 23.54 -0.59
N GLY A 312 10.44 23.02 -1.57
CA GLY A 312 10.95 22.67 -2.89
C GLY A 312 11.53 21.25 -2.99
N GLU A 313 12.34 21.03 -4.02
CA GLU A 313 12.93 19.72 -4.35
C GLU A 313 14.10 19.37 -3.42
N ALA A 314 14.18 18.10 -3.01
CA ALA A 314 15.19 17.60 -2.07
C ALA A 314 16.63 17.89 -2.52
N SER A 315 16.94 17.72 -3.81
CA SER A 315 18.25 18.01 -4.41
C SER A 315 18.67 19.48 -4.35
N LYS A 316 17.74 20.40 -4.04
CA LYS A 316 18.01 21.85 -3.91
C LYS A 316 17.92 22.32 -2.46
N SER A 317 17.09 21.68 -1.63
CA SER A 317 16.83 22.10 -0.25
C SER A 317 17.65 21.35 0.80
N ILE A 318 18.03 20.09 0.53
CA ILE A 318 18.82 19.29 1.47
C ILE A 318 20.32 19.67 1.44
N PRO A 319 21.03 19.80 0.31
CA PRO A 319 22.47 20.10 0.34
C PRO A 319 22.87 21.37 1.12
N PRO A 320 22.13 22.51 1.05
CA PRO A 320 22.38 23.66 1.92
C PRO A 320 22.19 23.35 3.41
N PHE A 321 21.13 22.59 3.75
CA PHE A 321 20.84 22.17 5.12
C PHE A 321 21.94 21.27 5.70
N LEU A 322 22.49 20.33 4.90
CA LEU A 322 23.60 19.47 5.32
C LEU A 322 24.84 20.30 5.68
N LYS A 323 25.13 21.34 4.89
CA LYS A 323 26.25 22.27 5.11
C LYS A 323 26.03 23.17 6.33
N GLU A 324 24.81 23.66 6.56
CA GLU A 324 24.47 24.46 7.74
C GLU A 324 24.61 23.65 9.04
N HIS A 325 24.23 22.37 9.01
CA HIS A 325 24.22 21.50 10.19
C HIS A 325 25.41 20.53 10.30
N ASN A 326 26.35 20.53 9.34
CA ASN A 326 27.48 19.60 9.23
C ASN A 326 27.05 18.11 9.39
N ILE A 327 26.10 17.68 8.56
CA ILE A 327 25.48 16.35 8.59
C ILE A 327 26.38 15.33 7.87
N GLY A 328 26.71 14.23 8.55
CA GLY A 328 27.64 13.19 8.07
C GLY A 328 26.99 12.05 7.28
N GLY A 329 25.73 12.20 6.87
CA GLY A 329 25.03 11.23 6.03
C GLY A 329 23.52 11.19 6.23
N ILE A 330 22.86 10.49 5.30
CA ILE A 330 21.42 10.58 5.06
C ILE A 330 20.78 9.19 4.97
N VAL A 331 19.60 9.08 5.55
CA VAL A 331 18.68 7.95 5.38
C VAL A 331 17.41 8.45 4.69
N THR A 332 16.83 7.67 3.76
CA THR A 332 15.51 7.95 3.18
C THR A 332 14.67 6.68 3.03
N ASP A 333 13.37 6.84 2.78
CA ASP A 333 12.42 5.74 2.58
C ASP A 333 12.34 5.28 1.10
N PHE A 334 11.57 4.22 0.84
CA PHE A 334 11.50 3.56 -0.47
C PHE A 334 10.17 3.80 -1.19
N SER A 335 10.26 4.35 -2.40
CA SER A 335 9.15 4.39 -3.36
C SER A 335 9.63 3.92 -4.75
N PRO A 336 8.91 2.99 -5.40
CA PRO A 336 9.24 2.52 -6.74
C PRO A 336 8.72 3.44 -7.87
N LEU A 337 8.03 4.53 -7.53
CA LEU A 337 7.44 5.43 -8.52
C LEU A 337 8.50 6.35 -9.15
N ARG A 338 8.34 6.62 -10.46
CA ARG A 338 9.31 7.33 -11.30
C ARG A 338 9.74 8.69 -10.74
N VAL A 339 8.80 9.47 -10.18
CA VAL A 339 9.10 10.81 -9.65
C VAL A 339 9.85 10.76 -8.32
N PRO A 340 9.38 10.06 -7.26
CA PRO A 340 10.18 9.83 -6.05
C PRO A 340 11.54 9.16 -6.31
N ALA A 341 11.61 8.16 -7.18
CA ALA A 341 12.87 7.51 -7.53
C ALA A 341 13.85 8.48 -8.21
N LYS A 342 13.35 9.37 -9.10
CA LYS A 342 14.15 10.46 -9.66
C LYS A 342 14.59 11.46 -8.59
N TRP A 343 13.77 11.81 -7.59
CA TRP A 343 14.21 12.70 -6.51
C TRP A 343 15.35 12.11 -5.67
N VAL A 344 15.38 10.79 -5.47
CA VAL A 344 16.49 10.11 -4.76
C VAL A 344 17.76 10.15 -5.58
N GLU A 345 17.67 9.92 -6.89
CA GLU A 345 18.81 10.03 -7.81
C GLU A 345 19.30 11.49 -7.97
N ASP A 346 18.38 12.45 -8.12
CA ASP A 346 18.69 13.88 -8.19
C ASP A 346 19.31 14.39 -6.89
N LEU A 347 18.89 13.84 -5.73
CA LEU A 347 19.57 14.13 -4.47
C LEU A 347 20.97 13.53 -4.47
N LYS A 348 21.14 12.25 -4.77
CA LYS A 348 22.45 11.57 -4.81
C LYS A 348 23.47 12.38 -5.60
N ASN A 349 23.13 12.81 -6.81
CA ASN A 349 24.02 13.57 -7.70
C ASN A 349 24.22 15.05 -7.26
N ALA A 350 23.54 15.51 -6.21
CA ALA A 350 23.68 16.83 -5.60
C ALA A 350 24.29 16.78 -4.19
N LEU A 351 24.66 15.59 -3.68
CA LEU A 351 25.39 15.44 -2.43
C LEU A 351 26.90 15.63 -2.63
N PRO A 352 27.63 16.10 -1.60
CA PRO A 352 29.07 15.90 -1.51
C PRO A 352 29.41 14.40 -1.54
N SER A 353 30.57 14.02 -2.11
CA SER A 353 30.99 12.62 -2.24
C SER A 353 31.15 11.90 -0.90
N ASP A 354 31.54 12.64 0.13
CA ASP A 354 31.77 12.22 1.52
C ASP A 354 30.48 12.07 2.36
N VAL A 355 29.30 12.31 1.77
CA VAL A 355 28.00 12.22 2.48
C VAL A 355 27.23 10.98 2.01
N PRO A 356 27.29 9.85 2.74
CA PRO A 356 26.60 8.63 2.34
C PRO A 356 25.07 8.75 2.35
N LEU A 357 24.43 8.09 1.38
CA LEU A 357 22.97 8.06 1.21
C LEU A 357 22.45 6.62 1.29
N CYS A 358 21.75 6.30 2.37
CA CYS A 358 21.07 5.03 2.58
C CYS A 358 19.58 5.11 2.26
N GLN A 359 19.04 4.15 1.50
CA GLN A 359 17.59 3.96 1.32
C GLN A 359 17.10 2.73 2.09
N VAL A 360 15.94 2.84 2.74
CA VAL A 360 15.36 1.77 3.57
C VAL A 360 13.92 1.46 3.15
N ASP A 361 13.59 0.18 2.96
CA ASP A 361 12.19 -0.22 2.77
C ASP A 361 11.45 -0.28 4.12
N ALA A 362 10.85 0.86 4.45
CA ALA A 362 9.95 1.06 5.58
C ALA A 362 8.47 0.85 5.22
N HIS A 363 8.16 0.65 3.95
CA HIS A 363 6.79 0.56 3.45
C HIS A 363 6.33 -0.89 3.33
N ASN A 364 7.21 -1.78 2.86
CA ASN A 364 6.92 -3.18 2.58
C ASN A 364 7.31 -4.10 3.74
N LEU A 365 6.51 -5.15 3.95
CA LEU A 365 6.78 -6.17 4.95
C LEU A 365 8.09 -6.88 4.58
N VAL A 366 8.20 -7.43 3.38
CA VAL A 366 9.48 -7.85 2.80
C VAL A 366 9.97 -6.73 1.87
N PRO A 367 11.23 -6.26 1.97
CA PRO A 367 11.76 -5.24 1.07
C PRO A 367 11.56 -5.61 -0.40
N CYS A 368 11.18 -4.65 -1.25
CA CYS A 368 10.76 -4.93 -2.63
C CYS A 368 11.79 -5.75 -3.45
N TRP A 369 13.09 -5.51 -3.21
CA TRP A 369 14.21 -6.23 -3.83
C TRP A 369 14.46 -7.64 -3.26
N GLU A 370 14.14 -7.86 -1.99
CA GLU A 370 14.20 -9.17 -1.32
C GLU A 370 12.99 -10.04 -1.67
N ALA A 371 11.81 -9.42 -1.85
CA ALA A 371 10.55 -10.10 -2.16
C ALA A 371 10.61 -10.87 -3.51
N SER A 372 11.31 -10.32 -4.50
CA SER A 372 11.68 -11.03 -5.73
C SER A 372 12.78 -10.27 -6.47
N PRO A 373 13.81 -10.94 -7.03
CA PRO A 373 14.87 -10.31 -7.83
C PRO A 373 14.41 -9.90 -9.25
N LYS A 374 13.11 -9.99 -9.56
CA LYS A 374 12.52 -9.66 -10.86
C LYS A 374 11.04 -9.32 -10.78
N LEU A 375 10.52 -8.77 -11.88
CA LEU A 375 9.09 -8.63 -12.16
C LEU A 375 8.37 -9.98 -12.06
N GLU A 376 7.32 -10.04 -11.25
CA GLU A 376 6.51 -11.25 -11.08
C GLU A 376 5.24 -11.23 -11.96
N TYR A 377 4.88 -12.39 -12.51
CA TYR A 377 3.72 -12.47 -13.42
C TYR A 377 2.41 -12.16 -12.70
N GLY A 378 2.28 -12.54 -11.42
CA GLY A 378 1.12 -12.17 -10.61
C GLY A 378 1.13 -12.80 -9.23
N ALA A 379 0.03 -12.63 -8.49
CA ALA A 379 -0.06 -13.01 -7.08
C ALA A 379 0.33 -14.48 -6.81
N ARG A 380 0.06 -15.40 -7.76
CA ARG A 380 0.45 -16.83 -7.63
C ARG A 380 1.97 -17.04 -7.52
N THR A 381 2.79 -16.23 -8.19
CA THR A 381 4.24 -16.47 -8.28
C THR A 381 5.02 -15.73 -7.19
N ILE A 382 4.59 -14.52 -6.81
CA ILE A 382 5.21 -13.77 -5.71
C ILE A 382 4.81 -14.30 -4.31
N ARG A 383 3.59 -14.85 -4.14
CA ARG A 383 3.06 -15.22 -2.81
C ARG A 383 4.00 -16.13 -2.02
N ASN A 384 4.52 -17.18 -2.66
CA ASN A 384 5.39 -18.13 -1.99
C ASN A 384 6.76 -17.50 -1.63
N LYS A 385 7.26 -16.56 -2.45
CA LYS A 385 8.51 -15.83 -2.17
C LYS A 385 8.39 -14.93 -0.94
N ILE A 386 7.25 -14.25 -0.78
CA ILE A 386 6.94 -13.45 0.41
C ILE A 386 6.69 -14.36 1.61
N HIS A 387 5.86 -15.41 1.47
CA HIS A 387 5.53 -16.32 2.57
C HIS A 387 6.76 -17.01 3.18
N ASN A 388 7.69 -17.47 2.36
CA ASN A 388 8.95 -18.08 2.82
C ASN A 388 9.83 -17.09 3.62
N GLN A 389 9.64 -15.79 3.42
CA GLN A 389 10.40 -14.72 4.08
C GLN A 389 9.67 -14.11 5.30
N LEU A 390 8.38 -14.43 5.53
CA LEU A 390 7.63 -13.88 6.67
C LEU A 390 8.29 -14.21 8.03
N GLY A 391 8.92 -15.37 8.18
CA GLY A 391 9.64 -15.73 9.41
C GLY A 391 10.85 -14.83 9.72
N GLN A 392 11.43 -14.18 8.71
CA GLN A 392 12.55 -13.26 8.85
C GLN A 392 12.12 -11.79 8.96
N PHE A 393 11.03 -11.40 8.30
CA PHE A 393 10.65 -9.99 8.15
C PHE A 393 9.38 -9.56 8.89
N LEU A 394 8.46 -10.49 9.22
CA LEU A 394 7.26 -10.20 10.05
C LEU A 394 7.58 -10.28 11.55
N THR A 395 8.63 -9.56 11.96
CA THR A 395 8.97 -9.34 13.36
C THR A 395 8.01 -8.33 14.00
N GLU A 396 8.07 -8.18 15.32
CA GLU A 396 7.68 -6.91 15.94
C GLU A 396 8.68 -5.79 15.62
N PHE A 397 8.29 -4.56 15.95
CA PHE A 397 9.15 -3.38 15.88
C PHE A 397 9.76 -3.06 17.26
N PRO A 398 11.05 -2.71 17.34
CA PRO A 398 11.58 -2.04 18.52
C PRO A 398 10.93 -0.64 18.65
N PRO A 399 10.97 -0.02 19.84
CA PRO A 399 10.49 1.35 19.99
C PRO A 399 11.47 2.33 19.34
N LEU A 400 10.95 3.36 18.66
CA LEU A 400 11.73 4.59 18.50
C LEU A 400 11.66 5.35 19.84
N VAL A 401 12.81 5.68 20.40
CA VAL A 401 12.93 6.25 21.76
C VAL A 401 13.33 7.72 21.72
N LYS A 402 13.28 8.38 22.89
CA LYS A 402 13.82 9.73 23.05
C LYS A 402 15.31 9.72 22.73
N HIS A 403 15.75 10.54 21.78
CA HIS A 403 17.13 10.51 21.28
C HIS A 403 18.09 11.07 22.35
N PRO A 404 19.15 10.32 22.74
CA PRO A 404 20.02 10.72 23.85
C PRO A 404 20.92 11.92 23.50
N HIS A 405 21.38 12.02 22.26
CA HIS A 405 22.27 13.08 21.79
C HIS A 405 21.44 14.29 21.35
N ALA A 406 21.04 15.13 22.30
CA ALA A 406 20.17 16.26 22.05
C ALA A 406 20.82 17.29 21.09
N PRO A 407 20.04 17.92 20.18
CA PRO A 407 20.56 18.97 19.31
C PRO A 407 20.93 20.23 20.09
N LYS A 408 21.92 20.99 19.62
CA LYS A 408 22.34 22.28 20.21
C LYS A 408 21.19 23.29 20.33
N LYS A 409 20.17 23.19 19.48
CA LYS A 409 18.93 23.97 19.48
C LYS A 409 17.81 23.21 18.78
N MET A 410 16.60 23.19 19.35
CA MET A 410 15.41 22.66 18.65
C MET A 410 14.87 23.68 17.64
N PRO A 411 14.36 23.23 16.47
CA PRO A 411 13.70 24.11 15.51
C PRO A 411 12.37 24.65 16.06
N GLN A 412 11.99 25.83 15.57
CA GLN A 412 10.70 26.45 15.86
C GLN A 412 9.54 25.56 15.40
N ILE A 413 8.34 25.83 15.92
CA ILE A 413 7.13 25.13 15.47
C ILE A 413 6.85 25.52 14.01
N THR A 414 6.57 24.53 13.17
CA THR A 414 6.31 24.78 11.74
C THR A 414 5.06 25.66 11.57
N ASP A 415 5.18 26.75 10.80
CA ASP A 415 4.01 27.51 10.38
C ASP A 415 3.30 26.77 9.23
N TRP A 416 2.39 25.88 9.62
CA TRP A 416 1.56 25.09 8.70
C TRP A 416 0.62 25.95 7.84
N LYS A 417 0.31 27.21 8.23
CA LYS A 417 -0.47 28.14 7.39
C LYS A 417 0.40 28.75 6.30
N LYS A 418 1.60 29.22 6.65
CA LYS A 418 2.61 29.66 5.67
C LYS A 418 2.95 28.54 4.69
N ALA A 419 3.04 27.30 5.17
CA ALA A 419 3.27 26.13 4.33
C ALA A 419 2.14 25.92 3.29
N ASP A 420 0.86 26.01 3.70
CA ASP A 420 -0.28 25.92 2.76
C ASP A 420 -0.24 27.04 1.70
N GLY A 421 0.18 28.25 2.10
CA GLY A 421 0.38 29.38 1.21
C GLY A 421 1.46 29.18 0.12
N THR A 422 2.31 28.15 0.23
CA THR A 422 3.29 27.82 -0.82
C THR A 422 2.75 26.89 -1.92
N LEU A 423 1.56 26.30 -1.71
CA LEU A 423 1.05 25.22 -2.58
C LEU A 423 0.42 25.74 -3.88
N LYS A 424 0.83 25.14 -4.99
CA LYS A 424 0.34 25.35 -6.36
C LYS A 424 -0.51 24.16 -6.82
N VAL A 425 -1.44 23.75 -5.95
CA VAL A 425 -2.33 22.59 -6.14
C VAL A 425 -3.73 23.06 -6.53
N ASP A 426 -4.50 22.20 -7.21
CA ASP A 426 -5.92 22.44 -7.38
C ASP A 426 -6.64 22.37 -6.03
N ARG A 427 -7.45 23.41 -5.74
CA ARG A 427 -8.23 23.54 -4.51
C ARG A 427 -9.72 23.22 -4.68
N SER A 428 -10.19 22.91 -5.89
CA SER A 428 -11.60 22.55 -6.16
C SER A 428 -12.00 21.18 -5.58
N VAL A 429 -11.06 20.23 -5.49
CA VAL A 429 -11.28 18.94 -4.83
C VAL A 429 -10.98 19.06 -3.34
N SER A 430 -12.03 19.37 -2.57
CA SER A 430 -11.97 19.62 -1.12
C SER A 430 -11.55 18.41 -0.28
N GLU A 431 -11.00 18.67 0.90
CA GLU A 431 -10.71 17.65 1.93
C GLU A 431 -11.97 16.87 2.35
N VAL A 432 -11.79 15.61 2.75
CA VAL A 432 -12.88 14.75 3.20
C VAL A 432 -13.10 14.86 4.71
N THR A 433 -14.35 14.74 5.16
CA THR A 433 -14.71 14.83 6.59
C THR A 433 -14.59 13.51 7.35
N TRP A 434 -14.67 12.37 6.67
CA TRP A 434 -14.71 11.04 7.32
C TRP A 434 -13.33 10.47 7.71
N ALA A 435 -12.25 10.91 7.05
CA ALA A 435 -10.89 10.41 7.26
C ALA A 435 -10.04 11.48 7.95
N LYS A 436 -9.99 11.45 9.29
CA LYS A 436 -9.07 12.30 10.06
C LYS A 436 -7.61 11.87 9.76
N PRO A 437 -6.68 12.77 9.42
CA PRO A 437 -5.29 12.38 9.13
C PRO A 437 -4.49 12.03 10.39
N GLY A 438 -3.29 11.47 10.20
CA GLY A 438 -2.30 11.18 11.26
C GLY A 438 -2.35 9.75 11.80
N THR A 439 -1.24 9.34 12.41
CA THR A 439 -1.01 8.00 12.97
C THR A 439 -2.11 7.56 13.94
N GLN A 440 -2.59 8.46 14.81
CA GLN A 440 -3.61 8.13 15.80
C GLN A 440 -4.96 7.77 15.16
N ALA A 441 -5.37 8.50 14.11
CA ALA A 441 -6.57 8.18 13.36
C ALA A 441 -6.41 6.90 12.51
N GLY A 442 -5.18 6.60 12.06
CA GLY A 442 -4.81 5.32 11.47
C GLY A 442 -5.02 4.15 12.45
N TYR A 443 -4.57 4.29 13.69
CA TYR A 443 -4.77 3.26 14.73
C TYR A 443 -6.26 3.09 15.10
N LYS A 444 -7.01 4.17 15.33
CA LYS A 444 -8.46 4.09 15.57
C LYS A 444 -9.21 3.42 14.42
N THR A 445 -8.78 3.65 13.17
CA THR A 445 -9.33 2.98 11.98
C THR A 445 -8.97 1.49 11.95
N LEU A 446 -7.74 1.12 12.33
CA LEU A 446 -7.28 -0.28 12.41
C LEU A 446 -8.01 -1.05 13.52
N GLN A 447 -8.18 -0.44 14.70
CA GLN A 447 -8.94 -1.00 15.82
C GLN A 447 -10.40 -1.25 15.41
N SER A 448 -11.08 -0.20 14.93
CA SER A 448 -12.45 -0.25 14.42
C SER A 448 -12.64 -1.31 13.31
N PHE A 449 -11.62 -1.52 12.47
CA PHE A 449 -11.61 -2.64 11.53
C PHE A 449 -11.52 -3.99 12.25
N CYS A 450 -10.50 -4.22 13.07
CA CYS A 450 -10.26 -5.51 13.72
C CYS A 450 -11.43 -6.00 14.59
N GLU A 451 -12.06 -5.09 15.33
CA GLU A 451 -13.13 -5.42 16.29
C GLU A 451 -14.50 -5.57 15.62
N ARG A 452 -14.87 -4.62 14.76
CA ARG A 452 -16.24 -4.54 14.21
C ARG A 452 -16.37 -5.13 12.80
N ARG A 453 -15.44 -4.85 11.89
CA ARG A 453 -15.59 -5.16 10.45
C ARG A 453 -14.86 -6.42 9.97
N LEU A 454 -13.71 -6.76 10.57
CA LEU A 454 -12.82 -7.84 10.14
C LEU A 454 -13.53 -9.19 10.04
N LYS A 455 -14.45 -9.52 10.95
CA LYS A 455 -15.26 -10.75 10.89
C LYS A 455 -15.99 -10.93 9.54
N HIS A 456 -16.39 -9.84 8.87
CA HIS A 456 -17.07 -9.85 7.57
C HIS A 456 -16.16 -9.62 6.36
N PHE A 457 -14.84 -9.47 6.53
CA PHE A 457 -13.95 -9.08 5.43
C PHE A 457 -13.92 -10.12 4.30
N ALA A 458 -13.71 -11.41 4.60
CA ALA A 458 -13.69 -12.46 3.57
C ALA A 458 -15.00 -12.55 2.79
N SER A 459 -16.14 -12.61 3.50
CA SER A 459 -17.47 -12.77 2.93
C SER A 459 -17.95 -11.56 2.13
N SER A 460 -17.59 -10.34 2.55
CA SER A 460 -18.33 -9.13 2.16
C SER A 460 -17.50 -8.00 1.58
N ARG A 461 -16.16 -8.12 1.49
CA ARG A 461 -15.27 -7.13 0.81
C ARG A 461 -15.59 -6.84 -0.66
N ASN A 462 -16.46 -7.63 -1.29
CA ASN A 462 -16.88 -7.47 -2.68
C ASN A 462 -18.27 -6.82 -2.84
N ASP A 463 -19.03 -6.62 -1.76
CA ASP A 463 -20.33 -5.93 -1.78
C ASP A 463 -20.14 -4.46 -1.34
N PRO A 464 -20.24 -3.48 -2.27
CA PRO A 464 -20.06 -2.06 -1.96
C PRO A 464 -21.15 -1.47 -1.05
N ASN A 465 -22.22 -2.21 -0.76
CA ASN A 465 -23.23 -1.78 0.20
C ASN A 465 -22.81 -2.03 1.67
N LYS A 466 -21.91 -2.98 1.91
CA LYS A 466 -21.51 -3.45 3.26
C LYS A 466 -20.25 -2.76 3.75
N GLN A 467 -20.25 -2.34 5.01
CA GLN A 467 -19.05 -1.80 5.69
C GLN A 467 -18.10 -2.92 6.12
N ALA A 468 -17.54 -3.66 5.15
CA ALA A 468 -16.65 -4.80 5.40
C ALA A 468 -15.15 -4.46 5.28
N LEU A 469 -14.79 -3.39 4.57
CA LEU A 469 -13.40 -3.00 4.34
C LEU A 469 -12.74 -2.37 5.58
N SER A 470 -11.41 -2.42 5.65
CA SER A 470 -10.65 -1.74 6.71
C SER A 470 -10.76 -0.22 6.64
N ASN A 471 -10.88 0.32 5.42
CA ASN A 471 -10.76 1.74 5.06
C ASN A 471 -9.37 2.35 5.24
N LEU A 472 -8.35 1.57 5.62
CA LEU A 472 -6.98 2.03 5.95
C LEU A 472 -6.16 2.61 4.78
N SER A 473 -6.61 2.51 3.52
CA SER A 473 -5.78 2.84 2.36
C SER A 473 -5.24 4.28 2.31
N PRO A 474 -5.93 5.35 2.77
CA PRO A 474 -5.34 6.69 2.87
C PRO A 474 -4.13 6.74 3.81
N TRP A 475 -4.28 6.22 5.04
CA TRP A 475 -3.19 6.19 6.03
C TRP A 475 -2.04 5.27 5.62
N ILE A 476 -2.31 4.22 4.83
CA ILE A 476 -1.27 3.37 4.25
C ILE A 476 -0.52 4.12 3.14
N HIS A 477 -1.22 4.80 2.22
CA HIS A 477 -0.61 5.53 1.09
C HIS A 477 0.40 6.58 1.56
N PHE A 478 0.01 7.46 2.49
CA PHE A 478 0.91 8.45 3.10
C PHE A 478 1.85 7.84 4.15
N GLY A 479 1.84 6.52 4.35
CA GLY A 479 2.66 5.84 5.35
C GLY A 479 2.43 6.30 6.79
N GLN A 480 1.28 6.91 7.08
CA GLN A 480 0.85 7.30 8.43
C GLN A 480 0.51 6.07 9.31
N ILE A 481 0.33 4.88 8.72
CA ILE A 481 0.31 3.61 9.46
C ILE A 481 1.10 2.51 8.72
N SER A 482 1.90 1.76 9.48
CA SER A 482 2.67 0.62 8.96
C SER A 482 1.76 -0.56 8.61
N VAL A 483 1.87 -1.07 7.38
CA VAL A 483 1.15 -2.30 7.00
C VAL A 483 1.64 -3.50 7.81
N GLN A 484 2.93 -3.59 8.13
CA GLN A 484 3.46 -4.63 9.02
C GLN A 484 2.77 -4.57 10.40
N ARG A 485 2.55 -3.38 10.96
CA ARG A 485 1.74 -3.20 12.19
C ARG A 485 0.30 -3.67 12.00
N CYS A 486 -0.36 -3.32 10.89
CA CYS A 486 -1.69 -3.83 10.57
C CYS A 486 -1.74 -5.38 10.58
N ILE A 487 -0.74 -6.05 10.00
CA ILE A 487 -0.63 -7.52 10.01
C ILE A 487 -0.39 -8.07 11.43
N LEU A 488 0.51 -7.45 12.20
CA LEU A 488 0.79 -7.83 13.60
C LEU A 488 -0.43 -7.69 14.52
N THR A 489 -1.36 -6.79 14.20
CA THR A 489 -2.63 -6.61 14.92
C THR A 489 -3.70 -7.61 14.45
N VAL A 490 -4.01 -7.70 13.14
CA VAL A 490 -5.10 -8.62 12.69
C VAL A 490 -4.80 -10.08 13.00
N ARG A 491 -3.52 -10.47 13.08
CA ARG A 491 -3.11 -11.83 13.50
C ARG A 491 -3.58 -12.22 14.89
N LEU A 492 -3.82 -11.27 15.80
CA LEU A 492 -4.41 -11.54 17.12
C LEU A 492 -5.84 -12.09 17.02
N TYR A 493 -6.58 -11.68 15.99
CA TYR A 493 -7.98 -12.05 15.76
C TYR A 493 -8.10 -13.36 14.96
N ARG A 494 -6.99 -14.04 14.62
CA ARG A 494 -6.99 -15.24 13.77
C ARG A 494 -7.81 -16.40 14.36
N ASN A 495 -7.88 -16.51 15.69
CA ASN A 495 -8.68 -17.52 16.37
C ASN A 495 -10.19 -17.25 16.30
N LYS A 496 -10.62 -16.02 15.98
CA LYS A 496 -12.03 -15.61 15.84
C LYS A 496 -12.47 -15.43 14.37
N SER A 497 -11.54 -15.07 13.49
CA SER A 497 -11.81 -14.64 12.11
C SER A 497 -10.74 -15.13 11.12
N SER A 498 -10.33 -16.40 11.21
CA SER A 498 -9.18 -16.97 10.50
C SER A 498 -9.17 -16.71 8.98
N GLU A 499 -10.29 -16.95 8.30
CA GLU A 499 -10.46 -16.73 6.86
C GLU A 499 -10.27 -15.25 6.50
N SER A 500 -10.97 -14.35 7.20
CA SER A 500 -10.87 -12.90 7.01
C SER A 500 -9.47 -12.35 7.30
N VAL A 501 -8.75 -12.89 8.29
CA VAL A 501 -7.35 -12.55 8.55
C VAL A 501 -6.44 -12.99 7.41
N ASN A 502 -6.62 -14.22 6.90
CA ASN A 502 -5.87 -14.71 5.75
C ASN A 502 -6.17 -13.90 4.47
N ALA A 503 -7.44 -13.55 4.24
CA ALA A 503 -7.88 -12.73 3.12
C ALA A 503 -7.35 -11.28 3.21
N PHE A 504 -7.28 -10.71 4.42
CA PHE A 504 -6.67 -9.39 4.61
C PHE A 504 -5.15 -9.41 4.36
N ILE A 505 -4.45 -10.49 4.74
CA ILE A 505 -3.02 -10.68 4.45
C ILE A 505 -2.76 -10.82 2.94
N GLU A 506 -3.61 -11.55 2.19
CA GLU A 506 -3.52 -11.63 0.72
C GLU A 506 -3.62 -10.23 0.08
N GLU A 507 -4.58 -9.41 0.47
CA GLU A 507 -4.76 -8.08 -0.14
C GLU A 507 -3.71 -7.07 0.35
N ALA A 508 -3.46 -6.98 1.66
CA ALA A 508 -2.58 -5.96 2.24
C ALA A 508 -1.07 -6.27 2.10
N VAL A 509 -0.69 -7.54 1.95
CA VAL A 509 0.72 -7.95 1.70
C VAL A 509 0.87 -8.38 0.25
N ILE A 510 0.21 -9.47 -0.17
CA ILE A 510 0.55 -10.13 -1.45
C ILE A 510 0.15 -9.29 -2.67
N ARG A 511 -1.01 -8.62 -2.66
CA ARG A 511 -1.39 -7.71 -3.77
C ARG A 511 -0.64 -6.39 -3.72
N ARG A 512 -0.44 -5.83 -2.52
CA ARG A 512 0.26 -4.54 -2.34
C ARG A 512 1.74 -4.61 -2.72
N GLU A 513 2.46 -5.62 -2.25
CA GLU A 513 3.90 -5.78 -2.48
C GLU A 513 4.19 -6.31 -3.90
N LEU A 514 3.19 -6.95 -4.54
CA LEU A 514 3.20 -7.15 -6.00
C LEU A 514 3.07 -5.84 -6.78
N ALA A 515 2.31 -4.86 -6.28
CA ALA A 515 2.17 -3.57 -6.97
C ALA A 515 3.48 -2.75 -6.89
N ASP A 516 4.13 -2.75 -5.73
CA ASP A 516 5.49 -2.21 -5.57
C ASP A 516 6.51 -2.95 -6.47
N ASN A 517 6.46 -4.29 -6.53
CA ASN A 517 7.29 -5.09 -7.44
C ASN A 517 7.07 -4.74 -8.92
N PHE A 518 5.81 -4.53 -9.33
CA PHE A 518 5.48 -4.16 -10.71
C PHE A 518 6.06 -2.78 -11.07
N CYS A 519 5.81 -1.76 -10.24
CA CYS A 519 6.35 -0.42 -10.50
C CYS A 519 7.88 -0.39 -10.46
N TYR A 520 8.51 -1.17 -9.57
CA TYR A 520 9.96 -1.20 -9.42
C TYR A 520 10.67 -1.82 -10.63
N TYR A 521 10.18 -2.95 -11.15
CA TYR A 521 10.81 -3.64 -12.27
C TYR A 521 10.30 -3.22 -13.66
N ASN A 522 9.22 -2.43 -13.75
CA ASN A 522 8.62 -2.02 -15.02
C ASN A 522 8.61 -0.49 -15.18
N LYS A 523 9.62 0.06 -15.89
CA LYS A 523 9.72 1.51 -16.17
C LYS A 523 8.50 2.12 -16.90
N HIS A 524 7.65 1.26 -17.48
CA HIS A 524 6.44 1.61 -18.22
C HIS A 524 5.14 1.23 -17.46
N TYR A 525 5.18 1.18 -16.12
CA TYR A 525 4.08 0.74 -15.25
C TYR A 525 2.73 1.49 -15.43
N ASP A 526 2.76 2.63 -16.10
CA ASP A 526 1.66 3.57 -16.34
C ASP A 526 1.24 3.64 -17.82
N SER A 527 1.69 2.70 -18.67
CA SER A 527 1.39 2.70 -20.11
C SER A 527 1.19 1.30 -20.69
N ILE A 528 0.50 1.20 -21.84
CA ILE A 528 0.28 -0.06 -22.56
C ILE A 528 1.59 -0.81 -22.88
N LYS A 529 2.71 -0.09 -23.02
CA LYS A 529 4.04 -0.69 -23.23
C LYS A 529 4.45 -1.63 -22.08
N GLY A 530 4.03 -1.33 -20.85
CA GLY A 530 4.28 -2.14 -19.66
C GLY A 530 3.39 -3.38 -19.52
N ALA A 531 2.43 -3.60 -20.42
CA ALA A 531 1.55 -4.77 -20.39
C ALA A 531 2.21 -6.04 -20.97
N TYR A 532 1.70 -7.21 -20.61
CA TYR A 532 2.16 -8.49 -21.16
C TYR A 532 1.76 -8.65 -22.63
N ASP A 533 2.55 -9.41 -23.39
CA ASP A 533 2.40 -9.52 -24.86
C ASP A 533 1.04 -10.08 -25.30
N TRP A 534 0.43 -10.98 -24.53
CA TRP A 534 -0.90 -11.49 -24.84
C TRP A 534 -1.97 -10.38 -24.79
N ALA A 535 -1.85 -9.47 -23.81
CA ALA A 535 -2.76 -8.35 -23.64
C ALA A 535 -2.54 -7.29 -24.71
N LYS A 536 -1.27 -6.91 -24.97
CA LYS A 536 -0.92 -5.97 -26.04
C LYS A 536 -1.41 -6.45 -27.42
N LYS A 537 -1.19 -7.73 -27.75
CA LYS A 537 -1.64 -8.32 -29.02
C LYS A 537 -3.16 -8.37 -29.15
N SER A 538 -3.88 -8.74 -28.08
CA SER A 538 -5.34 -8.80 -28.10
C SER A 538 -6.00 -7.41 -28.13
N LEU A 539 -5.49 -6.44 -27.36
CA LEU A 539 -5.94 -5.04 -27.43
C LEU A 539 -5.65 -4.39 -28.79
N ALA A 540 -4.51 -4.70 -29.41
CA ALA A 540 -4.19 -4.22 -30.75
C ALA A 540 -5.11 -4.81 -31.83
N LEU A 541 -5.45 -6.10 -31.75
CA LEU A 541 -6.39 -6.77 -32.67
C LEU A 541 -7.78 -6.09 -32.65
N HIS A 542 -8.27 -5.74 -31.47
CA HIS A 542 -9.59 -5.12 -31.27
C HIS A 542 -9.60 -3.58 -31.40
N LYS A 543 -8.47 -2.96 -31.81
CA LYS A 543 -8.37 -1.50 -31.97
C LYS A 543 -9.31 -0.93 -33.04
N GLY A 544 -9.73 -1.74 -34.02
CA GLY A 544 -10.68 -1.36 -35.07
C GLY A 544 -12.17 -1.43 -34.69
N ASP A 545 -12.51 -2.03 -33.55
CA ASP A 545 -13.91 -2.38 -33.23
C ASP A 545 -14.80 -1.14 -32.99
N LYS A 546 -16.07 -1.19 -33.38
CA LYS A 546 -17.00 -0.11 -33.04
C LYS A 546 -17.27 -0.10 -31.52
N ARG A 547 -16.86 0.97 -30.84
CA ARG A 547 -17.17 1.21 -29.43
C ARG A 547 -18.69 1.46 -29.28
N PRO A 548 -19.36 0.92 -28.24
CA PRO A 548 -20.80 1.11 -28.04
C PRO A 548 -21.14 2.55 -27.61
N TYR A 549 -20.23 3.20 -26.89
CA TYR A 549 -20.27 4.60 -26.46
C TYR A 549 -18.85 5.17 -26.55
N ILE A 550 -18.71 6.49 -26.68
CA ILE A 550 -17.44 7.19 -26.49
C ILE A 550 -17.75 8.38 -25.59
N TYR A 551 -17.02 8.53 -24.49
CA TYR A 551 -17.13 9.65 -23.57
C TYR A 551 -15.81 10.42 -23.49
N THR A 552 -15.91 11.74 -23.43
CA THR A 552 -14.77 12.60 -23.09
C THR A 552 -14.35 12.40 -21.64
N ARG A 553 -13.09 12.75 -21.32
CA ARG A 553 -12.60 12.80 -19.94
C ARG A 553 -13.49 13.63 -19.03
N ASP A 554 -14.01 14.76 -19.52
CA ASP A 554 -14.83 15.69 -18.75
C ASP A 554 -16.23 15.13 -18.45
N GLU A 555 -16.82 14.35 -19.37
CA GLU A 555 -18.06 13.61 -19.11
C GLU A 555 -17.86 12.49 -18.09
N LEU A 556 -16.74 11.77 -18.17
CA LEU A 556 -16.36 10.76 -17.20
C LEU A 556 -16.12 11.39 -15.81
N GLU A 557 -15.33 12.46 -15.72
CA GLU A 557 -15.08 13.20 -14.47
C GLU A 557 -16.38 13.65 -13.80
N ASN A 558 -17.29 14.26 -14.58
CA ASN A 558 -18.57 14.79 -14.12
C ASN A 558 -19.68 13.72 -13.97
N SER A 559 -19.38 12.45 -14.22
CA SER A 559 -20.34 11.33 -14.11
C SER A 559 -21.57 11.46 -15.03
N LYS A 560 -21.34 11.76 -16.30
CA LYS A 560 -22.37 11.98 -17.35
C LYS A 560 -22.57 10.75 -18.26
N THR A 561 -22.24 9.54 -17.80
CA THR A 561 -22.42 8.32 -18.60
C THR A 561 -23.87 7.80 -18.57
N HIS A 562 -24.22 6.87 -19.46
CA HIS A 562 -25.51 6.16 -19.43
C HIS A 562 -25.63 5.15 -18.27
N ASP A 563 -24.53 4.74 -17.64
CA ASP A 563 -24.49 3.71 -16.60
C ASP A 563 -24.58 4.36 -15.21
N ASP A 564 -25.70 4.15 -14.53
CA ASP A 564 -25.93 4.79 -13.23
C ASP A 564 -25.14 4.16 -12.07
N LEU A 565 -24.62 2.94 -12.22
CA LEU A 565 -23.66 2.33 -11.29
C LEU A 565 -22.26 2.91 -11.51
N TRP A 566 -21.84 3.13 -12.75
CA TRP A 566 -20.58 3.80 -13.05
C TRP A 566 -20.58 5.22 -12.52
N ASN A 567 -21.66 5.98 -12.79
CA ASN A 567 -21.83 7.33 -12.26
C ASN A 567 -21.85 7.34 -10.71
N ALA A 568 -22.51 6.36 -10.07
CA ALA A 568 -22.50 6.23 -8.61
C ALA A 568 -21.11 5.93 -8.03
N ALA A 569 -20.31 5.09 -8.72
CA ALA A 569 -18.93 4.81 -8.33
C ALA A 569 -18.04 6.07 -8.47
N GLN A 570 -18.23 6.85 -9.53
CA GLN A 570 -17.55 8.14 -9.71
C GLN A 570 -17.99 9.16 -8.64
N TYR A 571 -19.27 9.25 -8.27
CA TYR A 571 -19.71 10.07 -7.13
C TYR A 571 -19.06 9.63 -5.81
N GLN A 572 -18.88 8.33 -5.57
CA GLN A 572 -18.14 7.87 -4.40
C GLN A 572 -16.69 8.37 -4.41
N LEU A 573 -16.00 8.27 -5.54
CA LEU A 573 -14.63 8.76 -5.69
C LEU A 573 -14.53 10.27 -5.46
N VAL A 574 -15.38 11.07 -6.11
CA VAL A 574 -15.37 12.53 -6.02
C VAL A 574 -15.72 13.01 -4.61
N LEU A 575 -16.75 12.45 -3.97
CA LEU A 575 -17.24 12.91 -2.66
C LEU A 575 -16.44 12.33 -1.47
N GLU A 576 -16.10 11.04 -1.48
CA GLU A 576 -15.47 10.36 -0.34
C GLU A 576 -13.95 10.22 -0.50
N GLY A 577 -13.38 10.59 -1.65
CA GLY A 577 -11.94 10.44 -1.93
C GLY A 577 -11.46 8.98 -1.93
N LYS A 578 -12.38 8.01 -1.98
CA LYS A 578 -12.08 6.58 -1.86
C LYS A 578 -13.22 5.73 -2.43
N MET A 579 -13.10 5.33 -3.69
CA MET A 579 -14.03 4.36 -4.30
C MET A 579 -13.86 2.96 -3.70
N HIS A 580 -14.96 2.21 -3.52
CA HIS A 580 -14.95 0.83 -3.07
C HIS A 580 -14.15 -0.08 -4.02
N GLY A 581 -13.35 -1.00 -3.48
CA GLY A 581 -12.38 -1.79 -4.26
C GLY A 581 -13.00 -2.60 -5.40
N PHE A 582 -14.18 -3.20 -5.17
CA PHE A 582 -14.92 -3.90 -6.23
C PHE A 582 -15.33 -2.97 -7.38
N LEU A 583 -15.68 -1.71 -7.07
CA LEU A 583 -16.14 -0.74 -8.05
C LEU A 583 -15.00 -0.12 -8.84
N ARG A 584 -13.78 0.01 -8.28
CA ARG A 584 -12.59 0.43 -9.07
C ARG A 584 -12.35 -0.49 -10.26
N MET A 585 -12.48 -1.81 -10.06
CA MET A 585 -12.40 -2.81 -11.13
C MET A 585 -13.49 -2.63 -12.19
N TYR A 586 -14.73 -2.33 -11.79
CA TYR A 586 -15.84 -2.06 -12.71
C TYR A 586 -15.57 -0.79 -13.52
N TRP A 587 -15.25 0.29 -12.81
CA TRP A 587 -15.10 1.64 -13.30
C TRP A 587 -14.01 1.77 -14.37
N ALA A 588 -12.79 1.28 -14.11
CA ALA A 588 -11.69 1.35 -15.07
C ALA A 588 -11.93 0.44 -16.30
N LYS A 589 -12.62 -0.70 -16.12
CA LYS A 589 -13.03 -1.56 -17.24
C LYS A 589 -14.07 -0.90 -18.14
N LYS A 590 -14.97 -0.09 -17.59
CA LYS A 590 -15.91 0.70 -18.38
C LYS A 590 -15.26 1.89 -19.10
N ILE A 591 -14.22 2.49 -18.52
CA ILE A 591 -13.42 3.50 -19.24
C ILE A 591 -12.80 2.88 -20.51
N LEU A 592 -12.26 1.65 -20.46
CA LEU A 592 -11.81 0.91 -21.66
C LEU A 592 -12.95 0.61 -22.67
N GLU A 593 -14.17 0.33 -22.20
CA GLU A 593 -15.31 0.07 -23.09
C GLU A 593 -15.81 1.32 -23.82
N TRP A 594 -15.58 2.52 -23.26
CA TRP A 594 -16.21 3.78 -23.67
C TRP A 594 -15.21 4.91 -24.03
N THR A 595 -14.00 4.57 -24.45
CA THR A 595 -12.97 5.52 -24.94
C THR A 595 -12.43 5.09 -26.30
N THR A 596 -11.74 5.98 -27.00
CA THR A 596 -11.24 5.73 -28.36
C THR A 596 -10.09 4.73 -28.40
N SER A 597 -9.34 4.53 -27.31
CA SER A 597 -8.18 3.63 -27.30
C SER A 597 -7.86 3.11 -25.89
N PRO A 598 -7.19 1.95 -25.75
CA PRO A 598 -6.68 1.48 -24.46
C PRO A 598 -5.68 2.47 -23.83
N GLU A 599 -4.90 3.18 -24.67
CA GLU A 599 -4.01 4.25 -24.25
C GLU A 599 -4.76 5.38 -23.54
N GLU A 600 -5.78 5.97 -24.19
CA GLU A 600 -6.66 6.99 -23.60
C GLU A 600 -7.40 6.47 -22.37
N ALA A 601 -7.87 5.22 -22.42
CA ALA A 601 -8.56 4.59 -21.30
C ALA A 601 -7.70 4.56 -20.03
N LEU A 602 -6.42 4.24 -20.20
CA LEU A 602 -5.44 4.15 -19.13
C LEU A 602 -5.05 5.54 -18.61
N GLU A 603 -4.83 6.50 -19.51
CA GLU A 603 -4.57 7.91 -19.15
C GLU A 603 -5.70 8.49 -18.29
N ILE A 604 -6.95 8.39 -18.76
CA ILE A 604 -8.13 8.90 -18.04
C ILE A 604 -8.33 8.18 -16.71
N SER A 605 -8.11 6.86 -16.66
CA SER A 605 -8.23 6.10 -15.40
C SER A 605 -7.17 6.46 -14.37
N ILE A 606 -5.93 6.69 -14.81
CA ILE A 606 -4.84 7.15 -13.95
C ILE A 606 -5.14 8.57 -13.46
N TYR A 607 -5.45 9.51 -14.37
CA TYR A 607 -5.78 10.90 -14.02
C TYR A 607 -6.92 10.99 -13.00
N LEU A 608 -8.05 10.34 -13.24
CA LEU A 608 -9.20 10.40 -12.32
C LEU A 608 -8.89 9.74 -10.97
N ASN A 609 -8.11 8.66 -10.93
CA ASN A 609 -7.65 8.08 -9.66
C ASN A 609 -6.72 9.05 -8.93
N ASP A 610 -5.69 9.56 -9.60
CA ASP A 610 -4.62 10.35 -9.01
C ASP A 610 -5.06 11.79 -8.65
N ARG A 611 -6.17 12.25 -9.23
CA ARG A 611 -6.85 13.51 -8.91
C ARG A 611 -7.77 13.45 -7.70
N PHE A 612 -8.54 12.36 -7.55
CA PHE A 612 -9.61 12.28 -6.53
C PHE A 612 -9.34 11.32 -5.36
N SER A 613 -8.56 10.25 -5.57
CA SER A 613 -8.25 9.26 -4.54
C SER A 613 -7.24 9.78 -3.52
N LEU A 614 -7.60 9.71 -2.24
CA LEU A 614 -6.66 9.84 -1.12
C LEU A 614 -5.57 8.76 -1.15
N ASP A 615 -5.85 7.62 -1.79
CA ASP A 615 -4.92 6.50 -2.02
C ASP A 615 -4.49 6.36 -3.51
N GLY A 616 -4.52 7.47 -4.25
CA GLY A 616 -3.99 7.57 -5.63
C GLY A 616 -2.54 8.06 -5.68
N ARG A 617 -1.95 8.15 -6.88
CA ARG A 617 -0.50 8.43 -7.10
C ARG A 617 0.38 7.39 -6.39
N ASP A 618 -0.05 6.14 -6.49
CA ASP A 618 0.42 5.02 -5.68
C ASP A 618 0.64 3.80 -6.58
N PRO A 619 1.63 2.92 -6.31
CA PRO A 619 1.82 1.68 -7.07
C PRO A 619 0.52 0.86 -7.21
N ASN A 620 -0.32 0.83 -6.18
CA ASN A 620 -1.62 0.14 -6.19
C ASN A 620 -2.64 0.81 -7.13
N GLY A 621 -2.53 2.13 -7.35
CA GLY A 621 -3.34 2.89 -8.30
C GLY A 621 -3.00 2.53 -9.75
N TYR A 622 -1.72 2.65 -10.12
CA TYR A 622 -1.25 2.29 -11.48
C TYR A 622 -1.52 0.82 -11.78
N VAL A 623 -1.20 -0.09 -10.84
CA VAL A 623 -1.41 -1.53 -11.00
C VAL A 623 -2.89 -1.91 -11.00
N GLY A 624 -3.75 -1.19 -10.26
CA GLY A 624 -5.20 -1.35 -10.33
C GLY A 624 -5.78 -0.97 -11.69
N CYS A 625 -5.30 0.14 -12.29
CA CYS A 625 -5.69 0.56 -13.63
C CYS A 625 -5.16 -0.42 -14.69
N MET A 626 -3.89 -0.81 -14.61
CA MET A 626 -3.26 -1.77 -15.52
C MET A 626 -3.86 -3.19 -15.41
N TRP A 627 -4.24 -3.66 -14.23
CA TRP A 627 -4.98 -4.93 -14.08
C TRP A 627 -6.37 -4.83 -14.74
N SER A 628 -7.01 -3.67 -14.60
CA SER A 628 -8.35 -3.43 -15.15
C SER A 628 -8.35 -3.34 -16.68
N ILE A 629 -7.39 -2.64 -17.27
CA ILE A 629 -7.36 -2.29 -18.70
C ILE A 629 -6.41 -3.19 -19.49
N CYS A 630 -5.24 -3.50 -18.93
CA CYS A 630 -4.16 -4.25 -19.58
C CYS A 630 -4.00 -5.69 -19.09
N GLY A 631 -4.82 -6.16 -18.14
CA GLY A 631 -4.82 -7.55 -17.68
C GLY A 631 -3.52 -8.02 -17.01
N ILE A 632 -2.64 -7.11 -16.57
CA ILE A 632 -1.45 -7.51 -15.81
C ILE A 632 -1.89 -8.25 -14.54
N HIS A 633 -1.12 -9.25 -14.12
CA HIS A 633 -1.44 -10.13 -12.99
C HIS A 633 -2.78 -10.88 -13.09
N ASP A 634 -3.43 -10.89 -14.26
CA ASP A 634 -4.58 -11.71 -14.61
C ASP A 634 -4.20 -12.74 -15.70
N GLN A 635 -5.17 -13.59 -16.06
CA GLN A 635 -5.15 -14.45 -17.23
C GLN A 635 -5.96 -13.84 -18.38
N GLY A 636 -5.80 -14.37 -19.59
CA GLY A 636 -6.72 -14.11 -20.69
C GLY A 636 -8.11 -14.74 -20.44
N TRP A 637 -9.15 -14.05 -20.89
CA TRP A 637 -10.54 -14.47 -20.81
C TRP A 637 -11.14 -14.70 -22.20
N ALA A 638 -12.40 -15.14 -22.27
CA ALA A 638 -13.11 -15.32 -23.54
C ALA A 638 -13.14 -14.01 -24.35
N GLU A 639 -12.73 -14.10 -25.62
CA GLU A 639 -12.50 -12.96 -26.51
C GLU A 639 -13.79 -12.21 -26.86
N ARG A 640 -13.73 -10.87 -26.85
CA ARG A 640 -14.88 -9.98 -27.07
C ARG A 640 -14.47 -8.70 -27.78
N ALA A 641 -15.43 -8.09 -28.46
CA ALA A 641 -15.22 -6.78 -29.07
C ALA A 641 -14.75 -5.73 -28.04
N VAL A 642 -13.88 -4.82 -28.48
CA VAL A 642 -13.15 -3.78 -27.71
C VAL A 642 -12.18 -4.33 -26.65
N PHE A 643 -12.56 -5.33 -25.86
CA PHE A 643 -11.74 -5.88 -24.77
C PHE A 643 -10.69 -6.89 -25.24
N GLY A 644 -10.92 -7.56 -26.36
CA GLY A 644 -10.24 -8.81 -26.67
C GLY A 644 -10.37 -9.81 -25.51
N LYS A 645 -9.23 -10.30 -25.01
CA LYS A 645 -9.13 -11.26 -23.90
C LYS A 645 -8.99 -10.61 -22.52
N ILE A 646 -9.12 -9.29 -22.39
CA ILE A 646 -9.14 -8.62 -21.08
C ILE A 646 -10.41 -9.00 -20.32
N ARG A 647 -10.29 -9.27 -19.00
CA ARG A 647 -11.43 -9.67 -18.16
C ARG A 647 -12.56 -8.63 -18.24
N TYR A 648 -13.71 -9.04 -18.76
CA TYR A 648 -14.90 -8.19 -18.87
C TYR A 648 -15.70 -8.09 -17.56
N MET A 649 -16.36 -6.96 -17.31
CA MET A 649 -17.35 -6.76 -16.24
C MET A 649 -18.55 -5.96 -16.78
N ASN A 650 -19.78 -6.34 -16.39
CA ASN A 650 -21.00 -5.63 -16.80
C ASN A 650 -22.02 -5.46 -15.67
N TYR A 651 -22.88 -4.46 -15.85
CA TYR A 651 -23.94 -4.03 -14.94
C TYR A 651 -24.80 -5.20 -14.43
N GLN A 652 -25.21 -6.10 -15.32
CA GLN A 652 -25.99 -7.29 -14.96
C GLN A 652 -25.18 -8.32 -14.13
N GLY A 653 -23.86 -8.40 -14.35
CA GLY A 653 -22.94 -9.16 -13.50
C GLY A 653 -22.72 -8.55 -12.12
N CYS A 654 -22.91 -7.23 -11.97
CA CYS A 654 -22.94 -6.54 -10.67
C CYS A 654 -24.28 -6.76 -9.96
N LYS A 655 -25.42 -6.63 -10.67
CA LYS A 655 -26.77 -6.95 -10.13
C LYS A 655 -26.92 -8.37 -9.59
N ARG A 656 -26.16 -9.34 -10.11
CA ARG A 656 -26.10 -10.72 -9.58
C ARG A 656 -25.16 -10.92 -8.38
N LYS A 657 -24.51 -9.86 -7.89
CA LYS A 657 -23.52 -9.92 -6.80
C LYS A 657 -23.87 -9.02 -5.60
N PHE A 658 -24.55 -7.91 -5.84
CA PHE A 658 -24.99 -6.98 -4.80
C PHE A 658 -26.17 -6.12 -5.28
N ASP A 659 -26.82 -5.44 -4.34
CA ASP A 659 -27.86 -4.46 -4.62
C ASP A 659 -27.27 -3.22 -5.32
N VAL A 660 -27.35 -3.21 -6.65
CA VAL A 660 -26.97 -2.06 -7.48
C VAL A 660 -27.93 -0.88 -7.27
N PRO A 661 -29.28 -1.05 -7.32
CA PRO A 661 -30.23 0.04 -7.01
C PRO A 661 -29.96 0.77 -5.69
N GLY A 662 -29.76 0.06 -4.58
CA GLY A 662 -29.48 0.67 -3.28
C GLY A 662 -28.16 1.44 -3.23
N PHE A 663 -27.09 0.90 -3.83
CA PHE A 663 -25.82 1.62 -3.96
C PHE A 663 -25.98 2.90 -4.78
N VAL A 664 -26.68 2.80 -5.92
CA VAL A 664 -26.92 3.92 -6.82
C VAL A 664 -27.78 5.01 -6.15
N LEU A 665 -28.85 4.62 -5.45
CA LEU A 665 -29.72 5.56 -4.72
C LEU A 665 -28.95 6.29 -3.63
N ARG A 666 -28.11 5.56 -2.87
CA ARG A 666 -27.22 6.11 -1.82
C ARG A 666 -26.34 7.24 -2.35
N TYR A 667 -25.66 7.04 -3.49
CA TYR A 667 -24.76 8.05 -4.05
C TYR A 667 -25.47 9.12 -4.89
N LYS A 668 -26.62 8.83 -5.50
CA LYS A 668 -27.51 9.87 -6.05
C LYS A 668 -27.98 10.84 -4.95
N LYS A 669 -28.38 10.33 -3.77
CA LYS A 669 -28.73 11.15 -2.59
C LYS A 669 -27.56 12.02 -2.12
N LYS A 670 -26.39 11.41 -1.87
CA LYS A 670 -25.17 12.15 -1.46
C LYS A 670 -24.76 13.25 -2.46
N LYS A 671 -24.92 13.04 -3.77
CA LYS A 671 -24.65 14.08 -4.79
C LYS A 671 -25.61 15.27 -4.69
N MET A 672 -26.87 15.03 -4.33
CA MET A 672 -27.87 16.10 -4.13
C MET A 672 -27.68 16.83 -2.81
N GLU A 673 -27.19 16.14 -1.78
CA GLU A 673 -26.82 16.73 -0.49
C GLU A 673 -25.58 17.63 -0.62
N ALA A 674 -24.52 17.14 -1.29
CA ALA A 674 -23.29 17.90 -1.55
C ALA A 674 -23.42 18.99 -2.65
N LYS A 675 -24.65 19.36 -3.01
CA LYS A 675 -25.00 20.45 -3.93
C LYS A 675 -25.79 21.57 -3.24
N LYS A 676 -26.05 21.44 -1.94
CA LYS A 676 -26.68 22.43 -1.06
C LYS A 676 -25.61 23.04 -0.16
#